data_AF-A0A9E3R2B0-F1
#
_entry.id   AF-A0A9E3R2B0-F1
#
_cell.length_a   1.000
_cell.length_b   1.000
_cell.length_c   1.000
_cell.angle_alpha   90.00
_cell.angle_beta   90.00
_cell.angle_gamma   90.00
#
_symmetry.space_group_name_H-M   'P 1'
#
loop_
_entity.id
_entity.type
_entity.pdbx_description
1 polymer ?
#
loop_
_entity_poly.entity_id
_entity_poly.type
_entity_poly.pdbx_seq_one_letter_code
_entity_poly.pdbx_strand_id
1 'polypeptide(L)'
;VRQADAGVPGARRVLRGAATLAATSGPAGAFSFDGLPAGEVFVSASAAPRASAVVGPVLLGSDSSVEGVVLELVPGAAVSGRVVDAVSREGLPGAVLATSSGATAADREGRFSLQGLARPAWLEASAPGHVTRLEWLSAAEARGYEGLELRLEPSVAVVGVVARQGRGQAQASVWGEKLSGLRSGERCGPTRTEADGGFRLECSEGVVQLGAALLDGTQVRGPRLRLSAGQNPPPVTLEAGEALAQEGVATLDGQPAAGVALTALDSSTQALAGTALADAQGHFTFPQLSVGRYLVQANLGALITQVGPFEQTGEGRAWTVVLERGRVLEGRVEPASAGVQVRWRTGSWASSPALTSTDAQGRFRFEGVAAGNLLVEAEGADGAAAAQAVAGTPVVLRLARGSLTAVVTDEVGRGLNEFTLVVLPLSGGLPRRIPALSANGRLTVSLPPGRWQVAAEAEGFGDAPARSVEVTASGAEVRIALPRGAPLEGTVVDASGAPRAGVSVRAQSVAPQGFGVWQGSRFRMVFTDAQGHFRFGGVSFPVVLGAVASEAGLSAWLELKAPPGGPVRLELKAQPGPKPGDVFEYEGVGMRLGLQGQNVQVIEVYAGSPAESAGVLAGDVLVQVDGAPATPPLEQVVKRIQGPSGTPVLVQVRRGGALLELALRRKTISL
;
A
#
# COMPACT_ATOMS: atom_id res chain seq x y z
N VAL A 1 -28.42 30.80 -23.85
CA VAL A 1 -27.43 31.85 -23.52
C VAL A 1 -27.30 31.93 -22.00
N ARG A 2 -26.38 31.15 -21.42
CA ARG A 2 -25.71 31.55 -20.17
C ARG A 2 -24.33 32.03 -20.62
N GLN A 3 -24.02 33.25 -20.27
CA GLN A 3 -22.79 33.96 -20.64
C GLN A 3 -21.61 33.13 -20.11
N ALA A 4 -20.86 32.48 -21.00
CA ALA A 4 -19.61 31.82 -20.63
C ALA A 4 -18.63 32.95 -20.29
N ASP A 5 -18.27 33.02 -19.01
CA ASP A 5 -17.56 34.12 -18.39
C ASP A 5 -16.25 34.46 -19.11
N ALA A 6 -15.98 35.76 -19.22
CA ALA A 6 -14.73 36.31 -19.73
C ALA A 6 -13.53 35.71 -18.97
N GLY A 7 -12.47 35.36 -19.70
CA GLY A 7 -11.26 34.83 -19.09
C GLY A 7 -10.72 35.75 -18.01
N VAL A 8 -10.20 35.18 -16.91
CA VAL A 8 -9.78 35.95 -15.73
C VAL A 8 -8.31 36.34 -15.86
N PRO A 9 -7.97 37.62 -16.14
CA PRO A 9 -6.58 38.06 -16.29
C PRO A 9 -5.86 38.16 -14.94
N GLY A 10 -4.54 37.97 -14.95
CA GLY A 10 -3.68 38.12 -13.78
C GLY A 10 -3.90 37.08 -12.68
N ALA A 11 -4.68 36.04 -12.97
CA ALA A 11 -4.95 34.97 -12.02
C ALA A 11 -3.71 34.06 -11.93
N ARG A 12 -3.32 33.69 -10.70
CA ARG A 12 -2.18 32.81 -10.45
C ARG A 12 -2.51 31.40 -10.93
N ARG A 13 -1.55 30.73 -11.57
CA ARG A 13 -1.61 29.34 -12.00
C ARG A 13 -0.48 28.59 -11.33
N VAL A 14 -0.77 27.43 -10.79
CA VAL A 14 0.23 26.56 -10.16
C VAL A 14 0.18 25.20 -10.85
N LEU A 15 1.33 24.75 -11.34
CA LEU A 15 1.54 23.40 -11.85
C LEU A 15 2.45 22.65 -10.89
N ARG A 16 2.05 21.45 -10.47
CA ARG A 16 2.83 20.57 -9.60
C ARG A 16 3.13 19.27 -10.33
N GLY A 17 4.40 18.93 -10.46
CA GLY A 17 4.92 17.64 -10.91
C GLY A 17 6.20 17.32 -10.14
N ALA A 18 7.27 16.92 -10.84
CA ALA A 18 8.60 16.80 -10.24
C ALA A 18 9.13 18.14 -9.65
N ALA A 19 8.60 19.26 -10.13
CA ALA A 19 8.80 20.60 -9.58
C ALA A 19 7.46 21.34 -9.50
N THR A 20 7.39 22.38 -8.66
CA THR A 20 6.25 23.29 -8.60
C THR A 20 6.57 24.56 -9.37
N LEU A 21 5.76 24.86 -10.39
CA LEU A 21 5.88 26.07 -11.21
C LEU A 21 4.66 26.97 -10.98
N ALA A 22 4.86 28.28 -11.12
CA ALA A 22 3.78 29.24 -11.07
C ALA A 22 3.86 30.26 -12.21
N ALA A 23 2.70 30.63 -12.75
CA ALA A 23 2.55 31.63 -13.80
C ALA A 23 1.33 32.52 -13.52
N THR A 24 1.20 33.63 -14.25
CA THR A 24 0.01 34.48 -14.25
C THR A 24 -0.71 34.36 -15.59
N SER A 25 -2.04 34.34 -15.57
CA SER A 25 -2.83 34.31 -16.80
C SER A 25 -2.72 35.64 -17.57
N GLY A 26 -2.70 35.55 -18.89
CA GLY A 26 -2.74 36.70 -19.79
C GLY A 26 -4.09 37.43 -19.77
N PRO A 27 -4.24 38.52 -20.56
CA PRO A 27 -5.43 39.37 -20.60
C PRO A 27 -6.76 38.66 -20.90
N ALA A 28 -6.70 37.54 -21.64
CA ALA A 28 -7.85 36.70 -21.97
C ALA A 28 -7.97 35.45 -21.07
N GLY A 29 -7.23 35.37 -19.96
CA GLY A 29 -7.24 34.22 -19.05
C GLY A 29 -6.40 33.01 -19.48
N ALA A 30 -5.74 33.08 -20.65
CA ALA A 30 -4.87 32.03 -21.18
C ALA A 30 -3.58 31.87 -20.36
N PHE A 31 -3.04 30.65 -20.32
CA PHE A 31 -1.79 30.29 -19.63
C PHE A 31 -1.06 29.17 -20.37
N SER A 32 0.25 29.07 -20.19
CA SER A 32 1.10 27.97 -20.67
C SER A 32 2.17 27.62 -19.65
N PHE A 33 2.63 26.38 -19.68
CA PHE A 33 3.81 25.89 -18.96
C PHE A 33 4.65 25.08 -19.93
N ASP A 34 5.90 25.49 -20.15
CA ASP A 34 6.80 24.89 -21.14
C ASP A 34 7.98 24.19 -20.45
N GLY A 35 8.62 23.23 -21.15
CA GLY A 35 9.83 22.56 -20.67
C GLY A 35 9.61 21.63 -19.47
N LEU A 36 8.42 21.02 -19.38
CA LEU A 36 8.07 20.13 -18.28
C LEU A 36 8.71 18.74 -18.46
N PRO A 37 9.25 18.11 -17.41
CA PRO A 37 9.68 16.72 -17.46
C PRO A 37 8.48 15.78 -17.65
N ALA A 38 8.72 14.64 -18.31
CA ALA A 38 7.71 13.59 -18.46
C ALA A 38 7.27 13.07 -17.07
N GLY A 39 5.98 12.79 -16.92
CA GLY A 39 5.38 12.35 -15.65
C GLY A 39 3.98 12.89 -15.41
N GLU A 40 3.47 12.65 -14.21
CA GLU A 40 2.17 13.16 -13.78
C GLU A 40 2.27 14.61 -13.32
N VAL A 41 1.34 15.45 -13.79
CA VAL A 41 1.21 16.84 -13.35
C VAL A 41 -0.21 17.18 -12.89
N PHE A 42 -0.30 18.12 -11.97
CA PHE A 42 -1.53 18.67 -11.44
C PHE A 42 -1.54 20.19 -11.63
N VAL A 43 -2.65 20.75 -12.11
CA VAL A 43 -2.76 22.18 -12.42
C VAL A 43 -3.93 22.81 -11.65
N SER A 44 -3.73 24.03 -11.15
CA SER A 44 -4.76 24.81 -10.45
C SER A 44 -4.62 26.31 -10.71
N ALA A 45 -5.70 27.05 -10.43
CA ALA A 45 -5.80 28.48 -10.63
C ALA A 45 -6.35 29.18 -9.38
N SER A 46 -5.88 30.40 -9.11
CA SER A 46 -6.50 31.27 -8.10
C SER A 46 -6.51 32.75 -8.49
N ALA A 47 -7.57 33.43 -8.09
CA ALA A 47 -7.72 34.88 -8.10
C ALA A 47 -8.60 35.24 -6.90
N ALA A 48 -7.96 35.57 -5.77
CA ALA A 48 -8.65 35.74 -4.49
C ALA A 48 -9.89 36.64 -4.63
N PRO A 49 -11.06 36.26 -4.07
CA PRO A 49 -11.32 35.12 -3.18
C PRO A 49 -11.70 33.81 -3.90
N ARG A 50 -11.46 33.69 -5.22
CA ARG A 50 -11.83 32.52 -6.02
C ARG A 50 -10.63 31.62 -6.31
N ALA A 51 -10.88 30.33 -6.47
CA ALA A 51 -9.90 29.34 -6.92
C ALA A 51 -10.56 28.24 -7.73
N SER A 52 -9.77 27.47 -8.47
CA SER A 52 -10.23 26.29 -9.20
C SER A 52 -9.94 25.02 -8.42
N ALA A 53 -10.75 23.99 -8.66
CA ALA A 53 -10.35 22.63 -8.33
C ALA A 53 -8.99 22.30 -8.98
N VAL A 54 -8.25 21.38 -8.37
CA VAL A 54 -7.04 20.83 -8.96
C VAL A 54 -7.43 19.87 -10.09
N VAL A 55 -6.88 20.08 -11.28
CA VAL A 55 -7.04 19.20 -12.44
C VAL A 55 -5.81 18.31 -12.58
N GLY A 56 -6.00 16.99 -12.63
CA GLY A 56 -4.95 15.98 -12.78
C GLY A 56 -5.32 14.63 -12.12
N PRO A 57 -4.44 13.61 -12.19
CA PRO A 57 -3.13 13.67 -12.84
C PRO A 57 -3.27 13.77 -14.37
N VAL A 58 -2.51 14.69 -14.97
CA VAL A 58 -2.32 14.76 -16.42
C VAL A 58 -0.98 14.11 -16.72
N LEU A 59 -0.97 13.08 -17.55
CA LEU A 59 0.25 12.38 -17.96
C LEU A 59 0.92 13.13 -19.11
N LEU A 60 2.19 13.52 -18.91
CA LEU A 60 3.05 14.13 -19.93
C LEU A 60 4.11 13.11 -20.38
N GLY A 61 4.21 12.87 -21.68
CA GLY A 61 5.32 12.18 -22.33
C GLY A 61 6.42 13.15 -22.78
N SER A 62 7.57 12.61 -23.15
CA SER A 62 8.79 13.36 -23.53
C SER A 62 8.57 14.39 -24.64
N ASP A 63 7.62 14.13 -25.54
CA ASP A 63 7.31 14.95 -26.72
C ASP A 63 5.79 15.23 -26.87
N SER A 64 5.06 15.25 -25.75
CA SER A 64 3.61 15.49 -25.76
C SER A 64 3.24 16.90 -25.30
N SER A 65 2.27 17.52 -25.95
CA SER A 65 1.58 18.73 -25.47
C SER A 65 0.15 18.42 -25.05
N VAL A 66 -0.32 19.07 -23.99
CA VAL A 66 -1.73 18.98 -23.54
C VAL A 66 -2.35 20.36 -23.69
N GLU A 67 -3.36 20.45 -24.55
CA GLU A 67 -4.12 21.68 -24.81
C GLU A 67 -5.54 21.60 -24.24
N GLY A 68 -6.19 22.75 -24.09
CA GLY A 68 -7.61 22.81 -23.71
C GLY A 68 -7.90 22.60 -22.21
N VAL A 69 -6.91 22.71 -21.34
CA VAL A 69 -7.14 22.65 -19.88
C VAL A 69 -7.91 23.90 -19.42
N VAL A 70 -9.17 23.71 -19.04
CA VAL A 70 -10.04 24.78 -18.51
C VAL A 70 -10.08 24.70 -16.98
N LEU A 71 -9.77 25.82 -16.31
CA LEU A 71 -9.79 25.95 -14.86
C LEU A 71 -10.89 26.93 -14.43
N GLU A 72 -12.00 26.40 -13.93
CA GLU A 72 -13.13 27.21 -13.47
C GLU A 72 -12.87 27.77 -12.07
N LEU A 73 -12.92 29.10 -11.93
CA LEU A 73 -12.71 29.79 -10.65
C LEU A 73 -14.04 29.96 -9.89
N VAL A 74 -14.19 29.20 -8.81
CA VAL A 74 -15.35 29.27 -7.91
C VAL A 74 -14.99 30.00 -6.60
N PRO A 75 -15.96 30.56 -5.85
CA PRO A 75 -15.71 31.08 -4.51
C PRO A 75 -15.05 30.02 -3.63
N GLY A 76 -13.87 30.32 -3.06
CA GLY A 76 -13.13 29.38 -2.24
C GLY A 76 -13.51 29.43 -0.76
N ALA A 77 -13.33 28.31 -0.07
CA ALA A 77 -13.53 28.21 1.37
C ALA A 77 -12.37 28.83 2.16
N ALA A 78 -12.63 29.21 3.41
CA ALA A 78 -11.59 29.54 4.38
C ALA A 78 -11.12 28.28 5.13
N VAL A 79 -9.84 28.23 5.44
CA VAL A 79 -9.18 27.23 6.28
C VAL A 79 -8.44 27.97 7.38
N SER A 80 -8.70 27.62 8.62
CA SER A 80 -8.02 28.20 9.79
C SER A 80 -7.72 27.14 10.83
N GLY A 81 -6.63 27.33 11.55
CA GLY A 81 -6.16 26.29 12.43
C GLY A 81 -4.88 26.66 13.14
N ARG A 82 -4.17 25.64 13.62
CA ARG A 82 -2.83 25.75 14.20
C ARG A 82 -1.89 24.77 13.53
N VAL A 83 -0.64 25.19 13.34
CA VAL A 83 0.49 24.31 13.06
C VAL A 83 1.23 24.12 14.37
N VAL A 84 1.40 22.87 14.78
CA VAL A 84 2.03 22.51 16.06
C VAL A 84 3.11 21.46 15.84
N ASP A 85 4.08 21.42 16.75
CA ASP A 85 5.04 20.33 16.84
C ASP A 85 4.30 19.03 17.23
N ALA A 86 4.56 17.94 16.52
CA ALA A 86 3.87 16.67 16.75
C ALA A 86 4.14 16.08 18.14
N VAL A 87 5.31 16.37 18.72
CA VAL A 87 5.81 15.86 20.00
C VAL A 87 5.41 16.80 21.14
N SER A 88 5.83 18.07 21.12
CA SER A 88 5.60 19.00 22.21
C SER A 88 4.16 19.55 22.24
N ARG A 89 3.46 19.51 21.10
CA ARG A 89 2.15 20.13 20.87
C ARG A 89 2.14 21.65 20.98
N GLU A 90 3.30 22.29 21.06
CA GLU A 90 3.44 23.74 21.03
C GLU A 90 3.24 24.27 19.60
N GLY A 91 2.69 25.48 19.48
CA GLY A 91 2.51 26.13 18.19
C GLY A 91 3.85 26.46 17.53
N LEU A 92 3.96 26.24 16.22
CA LEU A 92 5.18 26.50 15.44
C LEU A 92 5.15 27.90 14.81
N PRO A 93 5.88 28.89 15.36
CA PRO A 93 5.85 30.25 14.87
C PRO A 93 6.47 30.36 13.47
N GLY A 94 5.79 31.07 12.57
CA GLY A 94 6.30 31.29 11.22
C GLY A 94 6.25 30.05 10.31
N ALA A 95 5.62 28.96 10.75
CA ALA A 95 5.32 27.83 9.88
C ALA A 95 4.55 28.32 8.64
N VAL A 96 4.98 27.92 7.45
CA VAL A 96 4.37 28.32 6.18
C VAL A 96 3.38 27.26 5.77
N LEU A 97 2.14 27.69 5.55
CA LEU A 97 1.11 26.88 4.92
C LEU A 97 0.90 27.34 3.48
N ALA A 98 1.13 26.45 2.53
CA ALA A 98 0.89 26.65 1.12
C ALA A 98 -0.27 25.76 0.65
N THR A 99 -1.02 26.24 -0.32
CA THR A 99 -2.12 25.53 -0.97
C THR A 99 -2.12 25.81 -2.46
N SER A 100 -3.00 25.12 -3.20
CA SER A 100 -3.26 25.41 -4.61
C SER A 100 -3.65 26.87 -4.87
N SER A 101 -4.20 27.59 -3.88
CA SER A 101 -4.67 28.96 -4.05
C SER A 101 -3.75 30.06 -3.52
N GLY A 102 -2.78 29.74 -2.64
CA GLY A 102 -1.88 30.73 -2.04
C GLY A 102 -1.12 30.18 -0.82
N ALA A 103 -0.38 31.02 -0.13
CA ALA A 103 0.33 30.65 1.10
C ALA A 103 0.18 31.71 2.20
N THR A 104 0.27 31.28 3.45
CA THR A 104 0.27 32.14 4.65
C THR A 104 1.28 31.62 5.66
N ALA A 105 1.85 32.51 6.48
CA ALA A 105 2.64 32.13 7.64
C ALA A 105 1.74 32.04 8.89
N ALA A 106 2.09 31.15 9.80
CA ALA A 106 1.48 31.00 11.11
C ALA A 106 1.98 32.08 12.09
N ASP A 107 1.12 32.53 13.00
CA ASP A 107 1.46 33.48 14.07
C ASP A 107 2.33 32.86 15.17
N ARG A 108 2.60 33.61 16.26
CA ARG A 108 3.45 33.17 17.37
C ARG A 108 2.90 31.97 18.14
N GLU A 109 1.60 31.71 18.07
CA GLU A 109 0.97 30.53 18.67
C GLU A 109 0.69 29.44 17.63
N GLY A 110 1.31 29.54 16.45
CA GLY A 110 1.14 28.62 15.34
C GLY A 110 -0.19 28.77 14.60
N ARG A 111 -1.01 29.80 14.87
CA ARG A 111 -2.32 29.94 14.23
C ARG A 111 -2.20 30.46 12.81
N PHE A 112 -3.05 29.95 11.93
CA PHE A 112 -3.09 30.38 10.53
C PHE A 112 -4.54 30.59 10.06
N SER A 113 -4.70 31.36 8.99
CA SER A 113 -5.95 31.51 8.25
C SER A 113 -5.65 31.75 6.78
N LEU A 114 -6.25 30.95 5.90
CA LEU A 114 -6.10 31.03 4.46
C LEU A 114 -7.47 31.08 3.79
N GLN A 115 -7.64 31.97 2.82
CA GLN A 115 -8.88 32.14 2.07
C GLN A 115 -8.75 31.62 0.64
N GLY A 116 -9.89 31.41 -0.01
CA GLY A 116 -9.94 31.11 -1.43
C GLY A 116 -9.51 29.69 -1.75
N LEU A 117 -9.73 28.71 -0.87
CA LEU A 117 -9.43 27.31 -1.15
C LEU A 117 -10.57 26.66 -1.97
N ALA A 118 -10.29 26.28 -3.21
CA ALA A 118 -11.21 25.47 -4.01
C ALA A 118 -11.03 23.98 -3.72
N ARG A 119 -12.05 23.16 -4.03
CA ARG A 119 -12.15 21.78 -3.54
C ARG A 119 -12.13 20.79 -4.73
N PRO A 120 -11.41 19.66 -4.65
CA PRO A 120 -10.38 19.33 -3.65
C PRO A 120 -9.13 20.23 -3.81
N ALA A 121 -8.37 20.39 -2.73
CA ALA A 121 -7.09 21.10 -2.76
C ALA A 121 -6.04 20.40 -1.91
N TRP A 122 -4.78 20.52 -2.32
CA TRP A 122 -3.68 20.16 -1.45
C TRP A 122 -3.37 21.29 -0.47
N LEU A 123 -2.92 20.92 0.71
CA LEU A 123 -2.40 21.80 1.74
C LEU A 123 -1.03 21.26 2.17
N GLU A 124 -0.03 22.12 2.09
CA GLU A 124 1.34 21.83 2.47
C GLU A 124 1.70 22.71 3.66
N ALA A 125 2.20 22.12 4.73
CA ALA A 125 2.68 22.84 5.90
C ALA A 125 4.17 22.54 6.10
N SER A 126 4.95 23.58 6.30
CA SER A 126 6.40 23.49 6.48
C SER A 126 6.83 24.40 7.61
N ALA A 127 7.84 23.98 8.37
CA ALA A 127 8.49 24.80 9.38
C ALA A 127 9.98 24.44 9.44
N PRO A 128 10.87 25.38 9.79
CA PRO A 128 12.28 25.06 10.01
C PRO A 128 12.46 23.92 11.01
N GLY A 129 13.34 22.96 10.72
CA GLY A 129 13.60 21.79 11.57
C GLY A 129 12.45 20.77 11.63
N HIS A 130 11.49 20.85 10.72
CA HIS A 130 10.36 19.93 10.62
C HIS A 130 10.21 19.39 9.21
N VAL A 131 9.67 18.17 9.10
CA VAL A 131 9.37 17.59 7.80
C VAL A 131 8.19 18.32 7.18
N THR A 132 8.34 18.74 5.93
CA THR A 132 7.23 19.31 5.16
C THR A 132 6.13 18.26 5.02
N ARG A 133 4.93 18.64 5.42
CA ARG A 133 3.76 17.78 5.36
C ARG A 133 2.85 18.19 4.23
N LEU A 134 2.52 17.26 3.35
CA LEU A 134 1.54 17.45 2.28
C LEU A 134 0.26 16.66 2.59
N GLU A 135 -0.89 17.31 2.50
CA GLU A 135 -2.21 16.71 2.74
C GLU A 135 -3.18 17.07 1.62
N TRP A 136 -4.10 16.16 1.30
CA TRP A 136 -5.23 16.45 0.43
C TRP A 136 -6.46 16.75 1.27
N LEU A 137 -6.97 17.98 1.14
CA LEU A 137 -8.24 18.38 1.73
C LEU A 137 -9.38 17.87 0.85
N SER A 138 -10.08 16.85 1.34
CA SER A 138 -11.22 16.22 0.66
C SER A 138 -12.42 17.17 0.54
N ALA A 139 -13.33 16.92 -0.40
CA ALA A 139 -14.56 17.70 -0.55
C ALA A 139 -15.56 17.42 0.61
N ALA A 140 -15.36 18.00 1.79
CA ALA A 140 -16.34 17.95 2.88
C ALA A 140 -17.22 19.21 2.89
N GLU A 141 -18.54 19.03 3.02
CA GLU A 141 -19.60 20.03 2.85
C GLU A 141 -19.42 21.31 3.70
N ALA A 142 -19.46 22.46 2.99
CA ALA A 142 -19.95 23.80 3.35
C ALA A 142 -19.57 24.52 4.67
N ARG A 143 -18.89 23.93 5.66
CA ARG A 143 -18.34 24.69 6.80
C ARG A 143 -16.83 24.73 6.69
N GLY A 144 -16.23 25.92 6.86
CA GLY A 144 -14.80 26.14 6.73
C GLY A 144 -14.01 25.15 7.58
N TYR A 145 -12.77 24.86 7.19
CA TYR A 145 -11.87 24.07 8.01
C TYR A 145 -11.41 24.93 9.19
N GLU A 146 -12.31 25.24 10.11
CA GLU A 146 -12.00 25.99 11.31
C GLU A 146 -11.52 25.05 12.41
N GLY A 147 -10.40 25.38 13.03
CA GLY A 147 -9.82 24.59 14.12
C GLY A 147 -9.02 23.38 13.64
N LEU A 148 -8.49 23.40 12.42
CA LEU A 148 -7.57 22.36 11.94
C LEU A 148 -6.30 22.35 12.80
N GLU A 149 -5.86 21.19 13.28
CA GLU A 149 -4.56 21.05 13.93
C GLU A 149 -3.61 20.27 13.02
N LEU A 150 -2.64 20.96 12.44
CA LEU A 150 -1.60 20.40 11.59
C LEU A 150 -0.37 20.11 12.43
N ARG A 151 -0.06 18.83 12.60
CA ARG A 151 1.14 18.40 13.31
C ARG A 151 2.29 18.20 12.34
N LEU A 152 3.38 18.91 12.57
CA LEU A 152 4.63 18.67 11.85
C LEU A 152 5.54 17.82 12.73
N GLU A 153 6.03 16.71 12.17
CA GLU A 153 7.02 15.89 12.85
C GLU A 153 8.38 16.63 12.75
N PRO A 154 9.14 16.70 13.85
CA PRO A 154 10.51 17.21 13.80
C PRO A 154 11.31 16.46 12.74
N SER A 155 12.11 17.19 11.96
CA SER A 155 12.98 16.56 10.98
C SER A 155 14.25 16.08 11.65
N VAL A 156 14.66 14.90 11.25
CA VAL A 156 15.97 14.33 11.57
C VAL A 156 16.76 14.33 10.27
N ALA A 157 17.88 15.05 10.29
CA ALA A 157 18.76 15.13 9.17
C ALA A 157 19.60 13.86 9.07
N VAL A 158 19.45 13.16 7.94
CA VAL A 158 20.31 12.07 7.55
C VAL A 158 21.33 12.62 6.58
N VAL A 159 22.60 12.57 6.98
CA VAL A 159 23.73 12.96 6.12
C VAL A 159 24.51 11.72 5.72
N GLY A 160 25.09 11.75 4.53
CA GLY A 160 25.84 10.62 4.04
C GLY A 160 26.48 10.88 2.69
N VAL A 161 27.06 9.83 2.14
CA VAL A 161 27.65 9.83 0.80
C VAL A 161 27.11 8.63 0.03
N VAL A 162 26.71 8.85 -1.23
CA VAL A 162 26.55 7.77 -2.19
C VAL A 162 27.89 7.56 -2.87
N ALA A 163 28.45 6.36 -2.76
CA ALA A 163 29.77 6.03 -3.29
C ALA A 163 29.72 4.76 -4.13
N ARG A 164 30.70 4.61 -5.03
CA ARG A 164 30.95 3.39 -5.80
C ARG A 164 32.44 3.11 -5.79
N GLN A 165 32.83 1.96 -5.26
CA GLN A 165 34.23 1.60 -5.01
C GLN A 165 34.97 2.71 -4.24
N GLY A 166 34.30 3.29 -3.24
CA GLY A 166 34.83 4.37 -2.41
C GLY A 166 34.92 5.75 -3.07
N ARG A 167 34.43 5.92 -4.31
CA ARG A 167 34.36 7.23 -4.99
C ARG A 167 32.95 7.79 -4.94
N GLY A 168 32.80 9.04 -4.49
CA GLY A 168 31.54 9.76 -4.45
C GLY A 168 30.84 9.83 -5.81
N GLN A 169 29.52 9.68 -5.81
CA GLN A 169 28.67 9.67 -7.00
C GLN A 169 27.75 10.88 -7.01
N ALA A 170 28.00 11.82 -7.91
CA ALA A 170 27.20 13.04 -8.06
C ALA A 170 25.85 12.78 -8.73
N GLN A 171 24.86 13.65 -8.44
CA GLN A 171 23.53 13.63 -9.03
C GLN A 171 22.70 12.36 -8.80
N ALA A 172 23.15 11.46 -7.93
CA ALA A 172 22.37 10.31 -7.48
C ALA A 172 21.16 10.80 -6.71
N SER A 173 19.99 10.23 -6.97
CA SER A 173 18.76 10.51 -6.24
C SER A 173 18.74 9.69 -4.96
N VAL A 174 18.51 10.32 -3.80
CA VAL A 174 18.48 9.66 -2.49
C VAL A 174 17.13 9.90 -1.83
N TRP A 175 16.53 8.86 -1.27
CA TRP A 175 15.26 8.94 -0.54
C TRP A 175 15.27 8.04 0.69
N GLY A 176 14.27 8.18 1.55
CA GLY A 176 14.02 7.29 2.66
C GLY A 176 12.54 6.93 2.74
N GLU A 177 12.22 5.67 3.04
CA GLU A 177 10.85 5.18 3.16
C GLU A 177 10.53 4.78 4.61
N LYS A 178 9.49 5.37 5.20
CA LYS A 178 9.07 5.12 6.58
C LYS A 178 8.44 3.74 6.70
N LEU A 179 9.01 2.87 7.53
CA LEU A 179 8.54 1.49 7.67
C LEU A 179 7.48 1.29 8.77
N SER A 180 7.33 2.23 9.71
CA SER A 180 6.46 2.07 10.88
C SER A 180 5.65 3.32 11.22
N GLY A 181 4.60 3.16 12.03
CA GLY A 181 3.70 4.24 12.45
C GLY A 181 2.49 4.43 11.53
N LEU A 182 1.66 5.45 11.83
CA LEU A 182 0.42 5.73 11.08
C LEU A 182 0.66 6.03 9.59
N ARG A 183 1.83 6.58 9.26
CA ARG A 183 2.24 6.95 7.90
C ARG A 183 3.33 6.03 7.33
N SER A 184 3.30 4.75 7.68
CA SER A 184 4.13 3.74 7.00
C SER A 184 3.92 3.80 5.48
N GLY A 185 5.02 3.78 4.71
CA GLY A 185 5.07 3.99 3.26
C GLY A 185 5.31 5.44 2.83
N GLU A 186 5.24 6.42 3.73
CA GLU A 186 5.61 7.82 3.45
C GLU A 186 7.11 7.92 3.12
N ARG A 187 7.47 8.77 2.15
CA ARG A 187 8.85 8.96 1.72
C ARG A 187 9.37 10.35 2.09
N CYS A 188 10.60 10.40 2.60
CA CYS A 188 11.40 11.62 2.65
C CYS A 188 12.30 11.72 1.40
N GLY A 189 12.52 12.94 0.91
CA GLY A 189 13.20 13.20 -0.37
C GLY A 189 12.26 13.15 -1.58
N PRO A 190 12.78 12.95 -2.80
CA PRO A 190 14.18 12.71 -3.11
C PRO A 190 15.05 13.97 -2.97
N THR A 191 16.33 13.77 -2.62
CA THR A 191 17.39 14.78 -2.77
C THR A 191 18.41 14.31 -3.81
N ARG A 192 19.25 15.21 -4.32
CA ARG A 192 20.35 14.86 -5.25
C ARG A 192 21.69 15.00 -4.55
N THR A 193 22.61 14.09 -4.82
CA THR A 193 23.97 14.16 -4.28
C THR A 193 24.80 15.27 -4.94
N GLU A 194 25.69 15.86 -4.15
CA GLU A 194 26.70 16.83 -4.57
C GLU A 194 27.84 16.17 -5.36
N ALA A 195 28.80 16.97 -5.84
CA ALA A 195 29.90 16.50 -6.68
C ALA A 195 30.76 15.40 -6.01
N ASP A 196 30.88 15.44 -4.68
CA ASP A 196 31.59 14.46 -3.86
C ASP A 196 30.73 13.26 -3.43
N GLY A 197 29.49 13.16 -3.94
CA GLY A 197 28.52 12.15 -3.55
C GLY A 197 27.79 12.45 -2.25
N GLY A 198 28.08 13.56 -1.58
CA GLY A 198 27.43 13.96 -0.34
C GLY A 198 25.94 14.21 -0.52
N PHE A 199 25.14 13.84 0.47
CA PHE A 199 23.71 14.17 0.54
C PHE A 199 23.30 14.58 1.94
N ARG A 200 22.21 15.36 1.98
CA ARG A 200 21.45 15.65 3.19
C ARG A 200 19.98 15.43 2.91
N LEU A 201 19.36 14.56 3.71
CA LEU A 201 17.96 14.16 3.59
C LEU A 201 17.24 14.43 4.92
N GLU A 202 16.15 15.19 4.87
CA GLU A 202 15.34 15.51 6.05
C GLU A 202 14.18 14.50 6.14
N CYS A 203 14.16 13.67 7.18
CA CYS A 203 13.17 12.62 7.37
C CYS A 203 12.46 12.74 8.71
N SER A 204 11.25 12.18 8.82
CA SER A 204 10.52 12.16 10.09
C SER A 204 11.13 11.14 11.04
N GLU A 205 10.87 11.28 12.33
CA GLU A 205 11.13 10.23 13.31
C GLU A 205 10.53 8.88 12.92
N GLY A 206 11.13 7.81 13.43
CA GLY A 206 10.74 6.43 13.19
C GLY A 206 11.81 5.65 12.44
N VAL A 207 11.43 4.48 11.90
CA VAL A 207 12.36 3.65 11.14
C VAL A 207 12.21 3.95 9.66
N VAL A 208 13.31 4.34 9.03
CA VAL A 208 13.39 4.71 7.63
C VAL A 208 14.33 3.76 6.90
N GLN A 209 13.86 3.17 5.81
CA GLN A 209 14.68 2.43 4.86
C GLN A 209 15.26 3.42 3.85
N LEU A 210 16.57 3.67 3.91
CA LEU A 210 17.22 4.50 2.90
C LEU A 210 17.34 3.78 1.56
N GLY A 211 17.36 4.56 0.49
CA GLY A 211 17.69 4.11 -0.86
C GLY A 211 18.33 5.23 -1.67
N ALA A 212 19.09 4.84 -2.71
CA ALA A 212 19.59 5.78 -3.70
C ALA A 212 19.56 5.17 -5.11
N ALA A 213 19.55 6.03 -6.12
CA ALA A 213 19.56 5.69 -7.53
C ALA A 213 20.62 6.55 -8.24
N LEU A 214 21.61 5.93 -8.86
CA LEU A 214 22.61 6.61 -9.66
C LEU A 214 22.04 6.99 -11.05
N LEU A 215 22.72 7.88 -11.76
CA LEU A 215 22.31 8.33 -13.10
C LEU A 215 22.29 7.20 -14.15
N ASP A 216 23.11 6.16 -13.97
CA ASP A 216 23.13 4.99 -14.83
C ASP A 216 21.99 4.00 -14.56
N GLY A 217 21.14 4.31 -13.56
CA GLY A 217 20.02 3.47 -13.15
C GLY A 217 20.38 2.47 -12.05
N THR A 218 21.64 2.38 -11.61
CA THR A 218 22.02 1.53 -10.48
C THR A 218 21.29 1.96 -9.22
N GLN A 219 20.64 1.00 -8.55
CA GLN A 219 19.89 1.25 -7.32
C GLN A 219 20.64 0.67 -6.12
N VAL A 220 20.69 1.47 -5.05
CA VAL A 220 21.35 1.15 -3.80
C VAL A 220 20.29 1.05 -2.73
N ARG A 221 20.19 -0.11 -2.10
CA ARG A 221 19.41 -0.26 -0.90
C ARG A 221 20.28 0.07 0.31
N GLY A 222 19.95 1.16 0.98
CA GLY A 222 20.66 1.62 2.17
C GLY A 222 20.30 0.84 3.43
N PRO A 223 20.90 1.20 4.57
CA PRO A 223 20.51 0.64 5.86
C PRO A 223 19.11 1.11 6.27
N ARG A 224 18.51 0.37 7.21
CA ARG A 224 17.38 0.87 8.00
C ARG A 224 17.95 1.75 9.12
N LEU A 225 17.56 3.01 9.13
CA LEU A 225 17.90 3.94 10.19
C LEU A 225 16.72 4.12 11.13
N ARG A 226 17.00 4.17 12.43
CA ARG A 226 16.05 4.69 13.40
C ARG A 226 16.38 6.16 13.65
N LEU A 227 15.42 7.02 13.39
CA LEU A 227 15.52 8.46 13.53
C LEU A 227 14.73 8.90 14.75
N SER A 228 15.38 9.69 15.61
CA SER A 228 14.78 10.31 16.79
C SER A 228 15.17 11.79 16.80
N ALA A 229 14.23 12.67 17.11
CA ALA A 229 14.45 14.10 17.18
C ALA A 229 15.49 14.41 18.26
N GLY A 230 16.35 15.40 17.98
CA GLY A 230 17.47 15.77 18.85
C GLY A 230 18.64 14.78 18.85
N GLN A 231 18.56 13.67 18.11
CA GLN A 231 19.68 12.77 17.86
C GLN A 231 20.16 12.91 16.43
N ASN A 232 21.46 13.13 16.24
CA ASN A 232 22.07 13.07 14.91
C ASN A 232 22.42 11.61 14.60
N PRO A 233 21.81 10.99 13.58
CA PRO A 233 22.25 9.68 13.14
C PRO A 233 23.70 9.76 12.64
N PRO A 234 24.49 8.68 12.80
CA PRO A 234 25.82 8.64 12.22
C PRO A 234 25.76 8.82 10.70
N PRO A 235 26.78 9.44 10.07
CA PRO A 235 26.86 9.55 8.63
C PRO A 235 26.73 8.17 7.96
N VAL A 236 25.94 8.09 6.89
CA VAL A 236 25.71 6.84 6.18
C VAL A 236 26.47 6.81 4.86
N THR A 237 27.16 5.71 4.62
CA THR A 237 27.67 5.40 3.27
C THR A 237 26.68 4.49 2.58
N LEU A 238 26.13 4.97 1.47
CA LEU A 238 25.35 4.18 0.52
C LEU A 238 26.32 3.71 -0.57
N GLU A 239 26.97 2.58 -0.32
CA GLU A 239 27.88 1.98 -1.29
C GLU A 239 27.07 1.27 -2.36
N ALA A 240 27.09 1.81 -3.56
CA ALA A 240 26.64 1.09 -4.74
C ALA A 240 27.53 -0.14 -4.90
N GLY A 241 26.92 -1.32 -4.85
CA GLY A 241 27.60 -2.57 -5.15
C GLY A 241 28.22 -2.51 -6.56
N GLU A 242 29.11 -3.46 -6.86
CA GLU A 242 29.49 -3.64 -8.25
C GLU A 242 28.22 -3.93 -9.04
N ALA A 243 27.97 -3.09 -10.03
CA ALA A 243 26.90 -3.31 -10.97
C ALA A 243 27.27 -4.58 -11.75
N LEU A 244 26.64 -5.70 -11.40
CA LEU A 244 26.90 -6.97 -12.05
C LEU A 244 25.90 -7.13 -13.18
N ALA A 245 26.41 -7.59 -14.31
CA ALA A 245 25.56 -8.10 -15.36
C ALA A 245 24.84 -9.34 -14.83
N GLN A 246 23.52 -9.30 -14.76
CA GLN A 246 22.70 -10.48 -14.48
C GLN A 246 22.07 -10.94 -15.78
N GLU A 247 22.53 -12.08 -16.28
CA GLU A 247 21.99 -12.71 -17.48
C GLU A 247 20.80 -13.61 -17.15
N GLY A 248 19.95 -13.83 -18.15
CA GLY A 248 18.87 -14.78 -18.04
C GLY A 248 18.19 -15.06 -19.37
N VAL A 249 17.17 -15.91 -19.31
CA VAL A 249 16.32 -16.27 -20.45
C VAL A 249 14.87 -16.08 -20.08
N ALA A 250 14.16 -15.32 -20.91
CA ALA A 250 12.72 -15.19 -20.89
C ALA A 250 12.09 -16.20 -21.86
N THR A 251 11.12 -16.97 -21.37
CA THR A 251 10.35 -17.91 -22.19
C THR A 251 8.86 -17.58 -22.14
N LEU A 252 8.14 -17.84 -23.22
CA LEU A 252 6.69 -17.71 -23.33
C LEU A 252 6.13 -19.06 -23.80
N ASP A 253 5.31 -19.70 -22.97
CA ASP A 253 4.75 -21.04 -23.22
C ASP A 253 5.86 -22.07 -23.56
N GLY A 254 7.01 -21.96 -22.89
CA GLY A 254 8.16 -22.85 -23.07
C GLY A 254 9.06 -22.54 -24.29
N GLN A 255 8.78 -21.49 -25.07
CA GLN A 255 9.63 -21.05 -26.18
C GLN A 255 10.35 -19.73 -25.86
N PRO A 256 11.53 -19.43 -26.43
CA PRO A 256 12.18 -18.14 -26.29
C PRO A 256 11.26 -16.95 -26.58
N ALA A 257 11.25 -15.95 -25.71
CA ALA A 257 10.36 -14.79 -25.80
C ALA A 257 11.14 -13.49 -26.06
N ALA A 258 11.06 -13.01 -27.30
CA ALA A 258 11.68 -11.76 -27.71
C ALA A 258 10.87 -10.52 -27.33
N GLY A 259 11.55 -9.41 -27.04
CA GLY A 259 10.93 -8.13 -26.74
C GLY A 259 10.26 -8.04 -25.36
N VAL A 260 10.51 -9.02 -24.48
CA VAL A 260 10.03 -8.97 -23.10
C VAL A 260 10.80 -7.87 -22.35
N ALA A 261 10.12 -6.83 -21.90
CA ALA A 261 10.67 -5.81 -21.01
C ALA A 261 10.62 -6.32 -19.57
N LEU A 262 11.78 -6.53 -18.96
CA LEU A 262 11.90 -7.00 -17.59
C LEU A 262 12.28 -5.86 -16.65
N THR A 263 11.74 -5.92 -15.44
CA THR A 263 11.91 -4.96 -14.35
C THR A 263 12.24 -5.73 -13.09
N ALA A 264 13.48 -5.68 -12.62
CA ALA A 264 13.85 -6.23 -11.32
C ALA A 264 13.41 -5.28 -10.20
N LEU A 265 12.80 -5.83 -9.16
CA LEU A 265 12.28 -5.14 -7.98
C LEU A 265 12.91 -5.78 -6.72
N ASP A 266 13.37 -5.02 -5.74
CA ASP A 266 13.82 -5.60 -4.46
C ASP A 266 12.69 -6.43 -3.83
N SER A 267 12.97 -7.67 -3.43
CA SER A 267 11.93 -8.60 -2.98
C SER A 267 11.21 -8.19 -1.69
N SER A 268 11.78 -7.26 -0.92
CA SER A 268 11.22 -6.83 0.37
C SER A 268 10.65 -5.41 0.35
N THR A 269 11.22 -4.50 -0.44
CA THR A 269 10.74 -3.12 -0.57
C THR A 269 9.95 -2.89 -1.86
N GLN A 270 10.01 -3.81 -2.82
CA GLN A 270 9.44 -3.70 -4.16
C GLN A 270 9.96 -2.49 -4.96
N ALA A 271 11.06 -1.85 -4.52
CA ALA A 271 11.65 -0.74 -5.24
C ALA A 271 12.31 -1.21 -6.56
N LEU A 272 12.20 -0.42 -7.62
CA LEU A 272 12.86 -0.66 -8.90
C LEU A 272 14.37 -0.82 -8.68
N ALA A 273 14.94 -1.90 -9.19
CA ALA A 273 16.36 -2.25 -9.07
C ALA A 273 17.10 -2.29 -10.41
N GLY A 274 16.40 -2.58 -11.51
CA GLY A 274 16.98 -2.61 -12.85
C GLY A 274 15.95 -2.94 -13.91
N THR A 275 16.28 -2.66 -15.18
CA THR A 275 15.45 -3.05 -16.33
C THR A 275 16.29 -3.77 -17.40
N ALA A 276 15.64 -4.61 -18.19
CA ALA A 276 16.26 -5.34 -19.30
C ALA A 276 15.24 -5.57 -20.42
N LEU A 277 15.73 -5.87 -21.63
CA LEU A 277 14.90 -6.29 -22.76
C LEU A 277 15.42 -7.62 -23.29
N ALA A 278 14.53 -8.60 -23.47
CA ALA A 278 14.89 -9.88 -24.06
C ALA A 278 15.09 -9.78 -25.58
N ASP A 279 16.17 -10.39 -26.09
CA ASP A 279 16.51 -10.44 -27.51
C ASP A 279 15.70 -11.50 -28.28
N ALA A 280 16.03 -11.72 -29.57
CA ALA A 280 15.32 -12.67 -30.43
C ALA A 280 15.34 -14.13 -29.93
N GLN A 281 16.31 -14.47 -29.09
CA GLN A 281 16.51 -15.78 -28.47
C GLN A 281 16.02 -15.79 -27.00
N GLY A 282 15.31 -14.75 -26.57
CA GLY A 282 14.80 -14.62 -25.22
C GLY A 282 15.89 -14.30 -24.18
N HIS A 283 17.15 -14.13 -24.59
CA HIS A 283 18.21 -13.77 -23.66
C HIS A 283 18.04 -12.32 -23.23
N PHE A 284 18.21 -12.06 -21.94
CA PHE A 284 18.22 -10.72 -21.41
C PHE A 284 19.43 -10.54 -20.49
N THR A 285 19.86 -9.31 -20.37
CA THR A 285 20.89 -8.92 -19.40
C THR A 285 20.41 -7.69 -18.67
N PHE A 286 20.31 -7.78 -17.34
CA PHE A 286 20.31 -6.57 -16.51
C PHE A 286 21.77 -6.11 -16.42
N PRO A 287 22.15 -5.00 -17.07
CA PRO A 287 23.55 -4.61 -17.17
C PRO A 287 24.13 -4.20 -15.81
N GLN A 288 23.25 -3.82 -14.88
CA GLN A 288 23.60 -3.26 -13.60
C GLN A 288 22.63 -3.72 -12.52
N LEU A 289 22.95 -4.84 -11.87
CA LEU A 289 22.19 -5.33 -10.73
C LEU A 289 23.12 -5.55 -9.53
N SER A 290 22.80 -4.94 -8.39
CA SER A 290 23.53 -5.14 -7.14
C SER A 290 23.30 -6.55 -6.57
N VAL A 291 24.22 -7.03 -5.74
CA VAL A 291 23.99 -8.26 -4.94
C VAL A 291 22.74 -8.09 -4.07
N GLY A 292 21.83 -9.08 -4.10
CA GLY A 292 20.54 -8.97 -3.40
C GLY A 292 19.49 -9.98 -3.86
N ARG A 293 18.29 -9.85 -3.29
CA ARG A 293 17.13 -10.72 -3.59
C ARG A 293 16.02 -9.93 -4.27
N TYR A 294 15.59 -10.38 -5.45
CA TYR A 294 14.73 -9.62 -6.35
C TYR A 294 13.49 -10.39 -6.78
N LEU A 295 12.40 -9.69 -7.03
CA LEU A 295 11.30 -10.16 -7.87
C LEU A 295 11.46 -9.53 -9.24
N VAL A 296 11.19 -10.24 -10.31
CA VAL A 296 11.27 -9.71 -11.67
C VAL A 296 9.87 -9.61 -12.25
N GLN A 297 9.43 -8.39 -12.53
CA GLN A 297 8.23 -8.14 -13.33
C GLN A 297 8.61 -8.20 -14.81
N ALA A 298 7.90 -9.00 -15.59
CA ALA A 298 8.11 -9.16 -17.03
C ALA A 298 6.88 -8.68 -17.80
N ASN A 299 7.10 -7.80 -18.77
CA ASN A 299 6.10 -7.16 -19.59
C ASN A 299 6.34 -7.52 -21.07
N LEU A 300 5.33 -8.03 -21.78
CA LEU A 300 5.41 -8.28 -23.23
C LEU A 300 4.11 -7.82 -23.91
N GLY A 301 4.15 -6.66 -24.57
CA GLY A 301 2.91 -5.99 -24.95
C GLY A 301 2.12 -5.63 -23.69
N ALA A 302 0.87 -6.06 -23.59
CA ALA A 302 0.11 -5.87 -22.35
C ALA A 302 0.15 -7.08 -21.38
N LEU A 303 0.86 -8.16 -21.69
CA LEU A 303 1.14 -9.27 -20.75
C LEU A 303 2.06 -8.80 -19.65
N ILE A 304 1.63 -8.93 -18.38
CA ILE A 304 2.41 -8.55 -17.20
C ILE A 304 2.40 -9.72 -16.20
N THR A 305 3.58 -10.21 -15.84
CA THR A 305 3.76 -11.23 -14.78
C THR A 305 4.87 -10.81 -13.83
N GLN A 306 4.89 -11.34 -12.61
CA GLN A 306 5.96 -11.14 -11.65
C GLN A 306 6.43 -12.51 -11.14
N VAL A 307 7.72 -12.78 -11.30
CA VAL A 307 8.36 -14.07 -10.97
C VAL A 307 9.53 -13.87 -10.00
N GLY A 308 9.90 -14.93 -9.29
CA GLY A 308 10.95 -14.91 -8.29
C GLY A 308 10.48 -15.49 -6.95
N PRO A 309 11.21 -15.26 -5.84
CA PRO A 309 12.40 -14.40 -5.77
C PRO A 309 13.65 -15.03 -6.40
N PHE A 310 14.45 -14.20 -7.06
CA PHE A 310 15.79 -14.52 -7.55
C PHE A 310 16.85 -13.94 -6.63
N GLU A 311 18.01 -14.57 -6.57
CA GLU A 311 19.18 -14.07 -5.83
C GLU A 311 20.31 -13.75 -6.80
N GLN A 312 20.81 -12.52 -6.73
CA GLN A 312 22.05 -12.09 -7.37
C GLN A 312 23.14 -12.15 -6.31
N THR A 313 24.04 -13.12 -6.42
CA THR A 313 25.14 -13.37 -5.48
C THR A 313 26.51 -12.98 -6.05
N GLY A 314 26.56 -12.60 -7.33
CA GLY A 314 27.78 -12.36 -8.10
C GLY A 314 28.45 -13.62 -8.67
N GLU A 315 27.87 -14.80 -8.47
CA GLU A 315 28.37 -16.06 -9.00
C GLU A 315 27.92 -16.35 -10.46
N GLY A 316 27.28 -15.40 -11.14
CA GLY A 316 26.95 -15.51 -12.57
C GLY A 316 25.89 -16.57 -12.92
N ARG A 317 25.00 -16.96 -11.99
CA ARG A 317 23.91 -17.90 -12.30
C ARG A 317 22.84 -17.23 -13.17
N ALA A 318 22.54 -17.81 -14.33
CA ALA A 318 21.51 -17.29 -15.22
C ALA A 318 20.10 -17.41 -14.60
N TRP A 319 19.28 -16.36 -14.75
CA TRP A 319 17.89 -16.36 -14.29
C TRP A 319 16.96 -16.91 -15.37
N THR A 320 15.93 -17.66 -14.97
CA THR A 320 14.88 -18.12 -15.89
C THR A 320 13.58 -17.42 -15.54
N VAL A 321 13.06 -16.65 -16.50
CA VAL A 321 11.77 -15.94 -16.39
C VAL A 321 10.78 -16.64 -17.30
N VAL A 322 9.82 -17.33 -16.70
CA VAL A 322 8.76 -18.02 -17.44
C VAL A 322 7.55 -17.12 -17.51
N LEU A 323 7.19 -16.71 -18.72
CA LEU A 323 5.92 -16.13 -19.06
C LEU A 323 5.02 -17.24 -19.59
N GLU A 324 3.76 -17.14 -19.25
CA GLU A 324 2.70 -17.87 -19.92
C GLU A 324 1.84 -16.83 -20.62
N ARG A 325 1.29 -17.14 -21.79
CA ARG A 325 0.29 -16.25 -22.40
C ARG A 325 -0.94 -16.24 -21.51
N GLY A 326 -0.96 -15.30 -20.57
CA GLY A 326 -2.15 -14.97 -19.81
C GLY A 326 -3.27 -14.60 -20.77
N ARG A 327 -4.51 -14.71 -20.32
CA ARG A 327 -5.66 -14.43 -21.19
C ARG A 327 -5.89 -12.91 -21.25
N VAL A 328 -6.58 -12.45 -22.28
CA VAL A 328 -7.02 -11.05 -22.37
C VAL A 328 -8.08 -10.79 -21.32
N LEU A 329 -7.92 -9.76 -20.50
CA LEU A 329 -8.99 -9.23 -19.66
C LEU A 329 -9.52 -7.97 -20.32
N GLU A 330 -10.72 -8.06 -20.88
CA GLU A 330 -11.39 -6.94 -21.50
C GLU A 330 -12.73 -6.67 -20.83
N GLY A 331 -13.15 -5.42 -20.88
CA GLY A 331 -14.38 -5.02 -20.23
C GLY A 331 -14.83 -3.62 -20.61
N ARG A 332 -15.92 -3.22 -19.99
CA ARG A 332 -16.42 -1.85 -20.07
C ARG A 332 -16.94 -1.36 -18.74
N VAL A 333 -16.91 -0.05 -18.56
CA VAL A 333 -17.61 0.64 -17.47
C VAL A 333 -19.01 1.05 -17.91
N GLU A 334 -19.96 1.03 -16.97
CA GLU A 334 -21.35 1.47 -17.17
C GLU A 334 -21.72 2.47 -16.06
N PRO A 335 -22.18 3.70 -16.37
CA PRO A 335 -22.28 4.28 -17.71
C PRO A 335 -20.91 4.43 -18.39
N ALA A 336 -20.91 4.41 -19.73
CA ALA A 336 -19.70 4.60 -20.51
C ALA A 336 -19.13 6.00 -20.26
N SER A 337 -17.85 6.07 -19.87
CA SER A 337 -17.18 7.31 -19.51
C SER A 337 -15.68 7.14 -19.80
N ALA A 338 -15.04 8.17 -20.36
CA ALA A 338 -13.62 8.16 -20.66
C ALA A 338 -12.79 8.48 -19.40
N GLY A 339 -11.55 8.00 -19.36
CA GLY A 339 -10.60 8.40 -18.31
C GLY A 339 -10.86 7.76 -16.94
N VAL A 340 -11.83 6.85 -16.84
CA VAL A 340 -12.03 6.03 -15.63
C VAL A 340 -10.83 5.11 -15.46
N GLN A 341 -10.20 5.17 -14.31
CA GLN A 341 -9.00 4.40 -13.98
C GLN A 341 -9.38 2.97 -13.61
N VAL A 342 -8.80 1.98 -14.28
CA VAL A 342 -9.08 0.56 -14.08
C VAL A 342 -7.81 -0.18 -13.69
N ARG A 343 -7.90 -1.07 -12.71
CA ARG A 343 -6.79 -1.94 -12.24
C ARG A 343 -7.29 -3.35 -11.95
N TRP A 344 -6.39 -4.33 -11.92
CA TRP A 344 -6.72 -5.72 -11.51
C TRP A 344 -5.66 -6.31 -10.57
N ARG A 345 -6.02 -7.27 -9.72
CA ARG A 345 -5.09 -7.94 -8.78
C ARG A 345 -5.38 -9.43 -8.59
N THR A 346 -4.35 -10.19 -8.19
CA THR A 346 -4.39 -11.60 -7.77
C THR A 346 -3.94 -11.73 -6.32
N GLY A 347 -4.77 -12.26 -5.40
CA GLY A 347 -4.32 -12.69 -4.05
C GLY A 347 -3.51 -11.68 -3.21
N SER A 348 -2.85 -12.16 -2.14
CA SER A 348 -2.13 -11.31 -1.17
C SER A 348 -0.66 -11.05 -1.55
N TRP A 349 -0.29 -9.75 -1.55
CA TRP A 349 1.05 -9.15 -1.41
C TRP A 349 2.00 -9.06 -2.62
N ALA A 350 1.64 -9.58 -3.79
CA ALA A 350 2.28 -9.12 -5.03
C ALA A 350 1.51 -7.90 -5.57
N SER A 351 2.23 -6.82 -5.84
CA SER A 351 1.73 -5.55 -6.37
C SER A 351 0.85 -5.74 -7.61
N SER A 352 -0.17 -4.88 -7.78
CA SER A 352 -0.74 -4.63 -9.09
C SER A 352 -0.03 -3.41 -9.70
N PRO A 353 0.89 -3.61 -10.66
CA PRO A 353 1.45 -2.52 -11.46
C PRO A 353 0.53 -2.14 -12.64
N ALA A 354 -0.59 -2.85 -12.86
CA ALA A 354 -1.42 -2.70 -14.05
C ALA A 354 -2.56 -1.71 -13.84
N LEU A 355 -2.35 -0.48 -14.32
CA LEU A 355 -3.35 0.59 -14.40
C LEU A 355 -3.61 0.92 -15.87
N THR A 356 -4.88 1.08 -16.25
CA THR A 356 -5.25 1.63 -17.56
C THR A 356 -6.41 2.61 -17.40
N SER A 357 -6.70 3.38 -18.44
CA SER A 357 -7.87 4.24 -18.47
C SER A 357 -8.84 3.81 -19.57
N THR A 358 -10.12 4.08 -19.35
CA THR A 358 -11.19 3.75 -20.32
C THR A 358 -11.25 4.72 -21.49
N ASP A 359 -11.62 4.20 -22.67
CA ASP A 359 -11.92 5.02 -23.85
C ASP A 359 -13.26 5.78 -23.72
N ALA A 360 -13.62 6.59 -24.72
CA ALA A 360 -14.88 7.34 -24.74
C ALA A 360 -16.15 6.46 -24.70
N GLN A 361 -16.02 5.17 -25.04
CA GLN A 361 -17.09 4.18 -24.96
C GLN A 361 -17.02 3.38 -23.64
N GLY A 362 -16.17 3.79 -22.69
CA GLY A 362 -15.99 3.15 -21.41
C GLY A 362 -15.22 1.82 -21.47
N ARG A 363 -14.60 1.45 -22.58
CA ARG A 363 -13.94 0.15 -22.73
C ARG A 363 -12.51 0.19 -22.19
N PHE A 364 -12.07 -0.94 -21.64
CA PHE A 364 -10.70 -1.15 -21.18
C PHE A 364 -10.23 -2.56 -21.57
N ARG A 365 -8.90 -2.72 -21.63
CA ARG A 365 -8.26 -3.97 -21.99
C ARG A 365 -6.92 -4.11 -21.28
N PHE A 366 -6.66 -5.31 -20.76
CA PHE A 366 -5.37 -5.79 -20.31
C PHE A 366 -5.05 -7.06 -21.08
N GLU A 367 -3.79 -7.27 -21.42
CA GLU A 367 -3.36 -8.53 -22.04
C GLU A 367 -2.58 -9.34 -21.01
N GLY A 368 -2.36 -10.62 -21.31
CA GLY A 368 -1.56 -11.50 -20.49
C GLY A 368 -1.88 -11.47 -18.99
N VAL A 369 -3.17 -11.43 -18.66
CA VAL A 369 -3.60 -11.50 -17.28
C VAL A 369 -3.54 -12.95 -16.84
N ALA A 370 -2.89 -13.20 -15.70
CA ALA A 370 -2.70 -14.54 -15.15
C ALA A 370 -4.04 -15.29 -15.03
N ALA A 371 -4.00 -16.60 -15.29
CA ALA A 371 -5.17 -17.44 -15.10
C ALA A 371 -5.55 -17.50 -13.62
N GLY A 372 -6.84 -17.36 -13.32
CA GLY A 372 -7.36 -17.40 -11.96
C GLY A 372 -8.44 -16.37 -11.71
N ASN A 373 -8.92 -16.34 -10.46
CA ASN A 373 -9.87 -15.33 -10.01
C ASN A 373 -9.14 -14.02 -9.72
N LEU A 374 -9.57 -12.98 -10.42
CA LEU A 374 -9.06 -11.63 -10.35
C LEU A 374 -10.06 -10.75 -9.61
N LEU A 375 -9.58 -9.72 -8.93
CA LEU A 375 -10.41 -8.58 -8.56
C LEU A 375 -10.07 -7.41 -9.49
N VAL A 376 -11.06 -6.94 -10.24
CA VAL A 376 -10.96 -5.77 -11.13
C VAL A 376 -11.70 -4.61 -10.51
N GLU A 377 -11.06 -3.45 -10.47
CA GLU A 377 -11.61 -2.23 -9.87
C GLU A 377 -11.56 -1.08 -10.85
N ALA A 378 -12.61 -0.26 -10.87
CA ALA A 378 -12.68 0.99 -11.61
C ALA A 378 -13.01 2.17 -10.68
N GLU A 379 -12.40 3.33 -10.92
CA GLU A 379 -12.59 4.55 -10.14
C GLU A 379 -12.56 5.77 -11.08
N GLY A 380 -13.60 6.61 -11.01
CA GLY A 380 -13.74 7.81 -11.85
C GLY A 380 -14.75 8.81 -11.28
N ALA A 381 -14.99 9.90 -12.00
CA ALA A 381 -15.89 10.98 -11.55
C ALA A 381 -17.33 10.51 -11.28
N ASP A 382 -17.79 9.49 -12.02
CA ASP A 382 -19.14 8.94 -11.91
C ASP A 382 -19.29 7.85 -10.83
N GLY A 383 -18.23 7.61 -10.05
CA GLY A 383 -18.24 6.66 -8.95
C GLY A 383 -17.15 5.60 -9.10
N ALA A 384 -17.37 4.47 -8.45
CA ALA A 384 -16.43 3.36 -8.48
C ALA A 384 -17.17 2.03 -8.63
N ALA A 385 -16.45 1.02 -9.08
CA ALA A 385 -16.96 -0.33 -9.27
C ALA A 385 -15.87 -1.36 -8.95
N ALA A 386 -16.29 -2.56 -8.55
CA ALA A 386 -15.41 -3.70 -8.44
C ALA A 386 -16.14 -4.98 -8.87
N ALA A 387 -15.44 -5.89 -9.53
CA ALA A 387 -15.97 -7.18 -9.92
C ALA A 387 -14.89 -8.26 -9.82
N GLN A 388 -15.30 -9.47 -9.44
CA GLN A 388 -14.46 -10.63 -9.69
C GLN A 388 -14.49 -10.95 -11.18
N ALA A 389 -13.33 -11.22 -11.76
CA ALA A 389 -13.20 -11.57 -13.15
C ALA A 389 -12.26 -12.76 -13.32
N VAL A 390 -12.35 -13.41 -14.47
CA VAL A 390 -11.37 -14.39 -14.92
C VAL A 390 -10.91 -13.90 -16.29
N ALA A 391 -9.59 -13.86 -16.48
CA ALA A 391 -9.03 -13.49 -17.76
C ALA A 391 -9.61 -14.38 -18.89
N GLY A 392 -9.98 -13.76 -20.01
CA GLY A 392 -10.67 -14.38 -21.15
C GLY A 392 -12.19 -14.28 -21.09
N THR A 393 -12.78 -13.74 -20.02
CA THR A 393 -14.22 -13.46 -19.93
C THR A 393 -14.45 -11.96 -19.85
N PRO A 394 -15.34 -11.38 -20.68
CA PRO A 394 -15.66 -9.96 -20.60
C PRO A 394 -16.22 -9.58 -19.22
N VAL A 395 -15.72 -8.48 -18.65
CA VAL A 395 -16.19 -7.94 -17.37
C VAL A 395 -16.92 -6.61 -17.56
N VAL A 396 -18.05 -6.43 -16.88
CA VAL A 396 -18.79 -5.18 -16.87
C VAL A 396 -18.69 -4.55 -15.48
N LEU A 397 -18.11 -3.36 -15.41
CA LEU A 397 -17.93 -2.60 -14.19
C LEU A 397 -18.99 -1.51 -14.11
N ARG A 398 -20.04 -1.75 -13.33
CA ARG A 398 -21.12 -0.77 -13.15
C ARG A 398 -20.71 0.27 -12.11
N LEU A 399 -20.26 1.42 -12.60
CA LEU A 399 -19.95 2.57 -11.77
C LEU A 399 -21.23 2.98 -11.06
N ALA A 400 -21.12 3.08 -9.75
CA ALA A 400 -22.17 3.67 -8.98
C ALA A 400 -21.56 4.66 -8.00
N ARG A 401 -22.27 5.79 -7.88
CA ARG A 401 -21.95 6.81 -6.89
C ARG A 401 -22.37 6.25 -5.54
N GLY A 402 -21.41 6.02 -4.68
CA GLY A 402 -21.63 5.76 -3.28
C GLY A 402 -20.61 6.57 -2.49
N SER A 403 -21.02 7.03 -1.32
CA SER A 403 -20.12 7.70 -0.40
C SER A 403 -20.28 7.09 0.97
N LEU A 404 -19.18 7.01 1.70
CA LEU A 404 -19.18 6.70 3.10
C LEU A 404 -18.67 7.91 3.84
N THR A 405 -19.49 8.45 4.72
CA THR A 405 -19.04 9.42 5.70
C THR A 405 -18.72 8.74 7.02
N ALA A 406 -17.45 8.72 7.39
CA ALA A 406 -17.00 8.28 8.70
C ALA A 406 -16.90 9.48 9.64
N VAL A 407 -17.37 9.31 10.88
CA VAL A 407 -17.16 10.26 11.99
C VAL A 407 -16.38 9.52 13.08
N VAL A 408 -15.11 9.90 13.24
CA VAL A 408 -14.18 9.27 14.17
C VAL A 408 -13.99 10.16 15.39
N THR A 409 -14.29 9.62 16.58
CA THR A 409 -14.25 10.35 17.85
C THR A 409 -13.41 9.63 18.89
N ASP A 410 -13.08 10.32 19.98
CA ASP A 410 -12.73 9.66 21.25
C ASP A 410 -13.97 9.07 21.93
N GLU A 411 -13.77 8.40 23.06
CA GLU A 411 -14.80 7.76 23.88
C GLU A 411 -15.83 8.74 24.51
N VAL A 412 -15.51 10.03 24.57
CA VAL A 412 -16.43 11.07 25.07
C VAL A 412 -17.08 11.87 23.93
N GLY A 413 -16.88 11.45 22.68
CA GLY A 413 -17.54 12.00 21.50
C GLY A 413 -16.84 13.21 20.86
N ARG A 414 -15.62 13.56 21.27
CA ARG A 414 -14.85 14.63 20.60
C ARG A 414 -14.24 14.10 19.31
N GLY A 415 -14.43 14.84 18.21
CA GLY A 415 -13.88 14.47 16.91
C GLY A 415 -12.35 14.43 16.91
N LEU A 416 -11.77 13.40 16.30
CA LEU A 416 -10.31 13.27 16.19
C LEU A 416 -9.79 14.06 14.98
N ASN A 417 -8.72 14.83 15.19
CA ASN A 417 -8.10 15.61 14.12
C ASN A 417 -7.37 14.75 13.08
N GLU A 418 -6.69 13.69 13.53
CA GLU A 418 -5.86 12.84 12.70
C GLU A 418 -6.21 11.37 12.94
N PHE A 419 -6.50 10.66 11.86
CA PHE A 419 -6.76 9.23 11.90
C PHE A 419 -6.53 8.60 10.52
N THR A 420 -6.41 7.29 10.47
CA THR A 420 -6.48 6.51 9.23
C THR A 420 -7.79 5.75 9.20
N LEU A 421 -8.61 6.00 8.19
CA LEU A 421 -9.80 5.18 7.92
C LEU A 421 -9.35 3.92 7.17
N VAL A 422 -9.76 2.75 7.66
CA VAL A 422 -9.49 1.46 7.01
C VAL A 422 -10.81 0.88 6.52
N VAL A 423 -10.95 0.68 5.21
CA VAL A 423 -12.17 0.14 4.58
C VAL A 423 -11.86 -1.15 3.82
N LEU A 424 -12.66 -2.20 4.02
CA LEU A 424 -12.57 -3.47 3.31
C LEU A 424 -13.93 -3.86 2.72
N PRO A 425 -14.02 -4.22 1.44
CA PRO A 425 -15.24 -4.77 0.88
C PRO A 425 -15.51 -6.18 1.43
N LEU A 426 -16.74 -6.44 1.90
CA LEU A 426 -17.13 -7.79 2.38
C LEU A 426 -17.22 -8.82 1.25
N SER A 427 -17.30 -8.38 -0.01
CA SER A 427 -17.21 -9.24 -1.19
C SER A 427 -15.81 -9.83 -1.43
N GLY A 428 -14.82 -9.47 -0.60
CA GLY A 428 -13.42 -9.85 -0.76
C GLY A 428 -12.61 -8.76 -1.45
N GLY A 429 -11.32 -8.71 -1.13
CA GLY A 429 -10.38 -7.66 -1.53
C GLY A 429 -9.37 -7.39 -0.43
N LEU A 430 -8.53 -6.37 -0.60
CA LEU A 430 -7.60 -5.88 0.42
C LEU A 430 -8.13 -4.58 1.06
N PRO A 431 -7.79 -4.30 2.33
CA PRO A 431 -8.23 -3.08 2.98
C PRO A 431 -7.55 -1.85 2.35
N ARG A 432 -8.32 -0.79 2.07
CA ARG A 432 -7.77 0.53 1.74
C ARG A 432 -7.54 1.29 3.05
N ARG A 433 -6.33 1.82 3.23
CA ARG A 433 -5.95 2.71 4.33
C ARG A 433 -5.94 4.13 3.81
N ILE A 434 -6.75 5.00 4.39
CA ILE A 434 -6.99 6.36 3.94
C ILE A 434 -6.64 7.29 5.10
N PRO A 435 -5.41 7.83 5.14
CA PRO A 435 -5.05 8.87 6.09
C PRO A 435 -5.98 10.07 5.95
N ALA A 436 -6.36 10.67 7.07
CA ALA A 436 -7.31 11.76 7.10
C ALA A 436 -6.91 12.81 8.14
N LEU A 437 -7.06 14.06 7.72
CA LEU A 437 -7.00 15.23 8.58
C LEU A 437 -8.38 15.92 8.56
N SER A 438 -8.97 16.11 9.73
CA SER A 438 -10.34 16.60 9.84
C SER A 438 -10.55 17.37 11.15
N ALA A 439 -11.00 18.62 11.07
CA ALA A 439 -11.27 19.47 12.24
C ALA A 439 -12.27 18.87 13.26
N ASN A 440 -13.15 17.97 12.84
CA ASN A 440 -14.21 17.39 13.68
C ASN A 440 -14.31 15.85 13.58
N GLY A 441 -13.26 15.17 13.13
CA GLY A 441 -13.28 13.73 12.91
C GLY A 441 -14.13 13.21 11.74
N ARG A 442 -14.73 14.07 10.91
CA ARG A 442 -15.56 13.67 9.76
C ARG A 442 -14.76 13.57 8.47
N LEU A 443 -14.80 12.41 7.82
CA LEU A 443 -14.22 12.15 6.50
C LEU A 443 -15.27 11.54 5.58
N THR A 444 -15.44 12.07 4.37
CA THR A 444 -16.27 11.43 3.34
C THR A 444 -15.39 10.87 2.24
N VAL A 445 -15.56 9.58 1.96
CA VAL A 445 -14.83 8.85 0.92
C VAL A 445 -15.80 8.31 -0.12
N SER A 446 -15.42 8.38 -1.40
CA SER A 446 -16.18 7.74 -2.48
C SER A 446 -15.94 6.23 -2.41
N LEU A 447 -17.00 5.45 -2.28
CA LEU A 447 -16.95 3.99 -2.26
C LEU A 447 -18.06 3.43 -3.14
N PRO A 448 -17.80 2.36 -3.92
CA PRO A 448 -18.87 1.64 -4.61
C PRO A 448 -19.97 1.23 -3.62
N PRO A 449 -21.25 1.30 -4.03
CA PRO A 449 -22.33 0.65 -3.29
C PRO A 449 -22.01 -0.82 -3.04
N GLY A 450 -22.35 -1.29 -1.86
CA GLY A 450 -21.99 -2.62 -1.37
C GLY A 450 -21.77 -2.63 0.12
N ARG A 451 -21.46 -3.81 0.65
CA ARG A 451 -21.20 -3.97 2.08
C ARG A 451 -19.70 -3.87 2.36
N TRP A 452 -19.38 -3.05 3.36
CA TRP A 452 -18.02 -2.71 3.75
C TRP A 452 -17.82 -2.98 5.23
N GLN A 453 -16.65 -3.51 5.59
CA GLN A 453 -16.11 -3.40 6.93
C GLN A 453 -15.31 -2.11 7.03
N VAL A 454 -15.65 -1.29 8.01
CA VAL A 454 -15.05 0.02 8.22
C VAL A 454 -14.47 0.08 9.62
N ALA A 455 -13.25 0.57 9.73
CA ALA A 455 -12.61 0.82 11.00
C ALA A 455 -11.71 2.05 10.94
N ALA A 456 -11.25 2.53 12.09
CA ALA A 456 -10.33 3.66 12.18
C ALA A 456 -9.14 3.31 13.09
N GLU A 457 -8.03 4.01 12.87
CA GLU A 457 -6.81 3.94 13.68
C GLU A 457 -6.32 5.37 13.93
N ALA A 458 -5.89 5.66 15.16
CA ALA A 458 -5.33 6.95 15.54
C ALA A 458 -4.23 6.76 16.59
N GLU A 459 -3.26 7.67 16.61
CA GLU A 459 -2.12 7.59 17.51
C GLU A 459 -2.53 7.84 18.96
N GLY A 460 -2.02 7.03 19.89
CA GLY A 460 -2.40 7.10 21.31
C GLY A 460 -3.80 6.54 21.63
N PHE A 461 -4.54 6.07 20.63
CA PHE A 461 -5.83 5.41 20.81
C PHE A 461 -5.69 3.90 20.67
N GLY A 462 -6.55 3.15 21.34
CA GLY A 462 -6.73 1.71 21.16
C GLY A 462 -7.57 1.38 19.93
N ASP A 463 -7.82 0.09 19.74
CA ASP A 463 -8.59 -0.41 18.61
C ASP A 463 -10.09 -0.49 18.94
N ALA A 464 -10.91 -0.04 18.00
CA ALA A 464 -12.36 -0.23 18.02
C ALA A 464 -12.79 -1.37 17.07
N PRO A 465 -13.89 -2.08 17.39
CA PRO A 465 -14.46 -3.08 16.50
C PRO A 465 -14.78 -2.50 15.12
N ALA A 466 -14.45 -3.26 14.07
CA ALA A 466 -14.87 -2.91 12.72
C ALA A 466 -16.40 -2.92 12.63
N ARG A 467 -16.96 -1.95 11.91
CA ARG A 467 -18.40 -1.81 11.67
C ARG A 467 -18.72 -2.29 10.26
N SER A 468 -19.76 -3.12 10.13
CA SER A 468 -20.30 -3.45 8.82
C SER A 468 -21.28 -2.36 8.38
N VAL A 469 -21.04 -1.78 7.21
CA VAL A 469 -21.81 -0.65 6.66
C VAL A 469 -22.23 -1.01 5.24
N GLU A 470 -23.49 -0.78 4.90
CA GLU A 470 -23.99 -0.91 3.54
C GLU A 470 -23.97 0.48 2.87
N VAL A 471 -23.04 0.68 1.94
CA VAL A 471 -22.98 1.89 1.11
C VAL A 471 -24.01 1.75 0.00
N THR A 472 -24.83 2.77 -0.18
CA THR A 472 -25.87 2.83 -1.21
C THR A 472 -25.66 4.05 -2.11
N ALA A 473 -26.52 4.23 -3.11
CA ALA A 473 -26.49 5.41 -3.98
C ALA A 473 -26.71 6.74 -3.22
N SER A 474 -27.44 6.71 -2.10
CA SER A 474 -27.62 7.85 -1.20
C SER A 474 -26.45 8.05 -0.22
N GLY A 475 -25.42 7.21 -0.30
CA GLY A 475 -24.32 7.17 0.65
C GLY A 475 -24.67 6.41 1.94
N ALA A 476 -23.74 6.44 2.89
CA ALA A 476 -23.88 5.87 4.23
C ALA A 476 -23.06 6.69 5.24
N GLU A 477 -23.49 6.69 6.51
CA GLU A 477 -22.73 7.28 7.61
C GLU A 477 -22.36 6.20 8.63
N VAL A 478 -21.14 6.29 9.19
CA VAL A 478 -20.69 5.44 10.29
C VAL A 478 -19.97 6.25 11.36
N ARG A 479 -20.22 5.93 12.62
CA ARG A 479 -19.55 6.53 13.78
C ARG A 479 -18.62 5.52 14.44
N ILE A 480 -17.37 5.91 14.67
CA ILE A 480 -16.33 5.07 15.26
C ILE A 480 -15.72 5.83 16.43
N ALA A 481 -16.02 5.39 17.65
CA ALA A 481 -15.37 5.89 18.85
C ALA A 481 -14.14 5.04 19.15
N LEU A 482 -12.96 5.65 19.18
CA LEU A 482 -11.72 5.00 19.55
C LEU A 482 -11.46 5.19 21.05
N PRO A 483 -11.26 4.11 21.82
CA PRO A 483 -10.91 4.21 23.22
C PRO A 483 -9.48 4.73 23.39
N ARG A 484 -9.14 5.32 24.54
CA ARG A 484 -7.75 5.63 24.89
C ARG A 484 -6.92 4.35 24.92
N GLY A 485 -5.77 4.37 24.24
CA GLY A 485 -4.82 3.28 24.26
C GLY A 485 -3.94 3.37 25.49
N ALA A 486 -3.61 2.22 26.10
CA ALA A 486 -2.60 2.19 27.15
C ALA A 486 -1.21 2.11 26.51
N PRO A 487 -0.22 2.93 26.94
CA PRO A 487 1.13 2.84 26.44
C PRO A 487 1.72 1.47 26.78
N LEU A 488 2.56 0.94 25.91
CA LEU A 488 3.21 -0.36 26.12
C LEU A 488 4.66 -0.28 25.65
N GLU A 489 5.58 -0.56 26.55
CA GLU A 489 7.02 -0.53 26.28
C GLU A 489 7.71 -1.76 26.83
N GLY A 490 8.91 -2.04 26.32
CA GLY A 490 9.66 -3.21 26.72
C GLY A 490 11.02 -3.31 26.04
N THR A 491 11.72 -4.41 26.32
CA THR A 491 13.00 -4.77 25.70
C THR A 491 12.91 -6.11 24.98
N VAL A 492 13.60 -6.21 23.86
CA VAL A 492 13.88 -7.49 23.20
C VAL A 492 15.34 -7.86 23.44
N VAL A 493 15.55 -9.10 23.89
CA VAL A 493 16.88 -9.67 24.15
C VAL A 493 17.05 -11.00 23.41
N ASP A 494 18.29 -11.46 23.25
CA ASP A 494 18.58 -12.84 22.86
C ASP A 494 18.63 -13.79 24.06
N ALA A 495 18.95 -15.06 23.80
CA ALA A 495 19.04 -16.12 24.82
C ALA A 495 20.13 -15.87 25.88
N SER A 496 21.14 -15.04 25.59
CA SER A 496 22.16 -14.63 26.59
C SER A 496 21.67 -13.47 27.47
N GLY A 497 20.54 -12.86 27.11
CA GLY A 497 20.01 -11.66 27.74
C GLY A 497 20.57 -10.36 27.17
N ALA A 498 21.38 -10.41 26.12
CA ALA A 498 21.87 -9.22 25.44
C ALA A 498 20.76 -8.55 24.61
N PRO A 499 20.67 -7.20 24.60
CA PRO A 499 19.65 -6.48 23.86
C PRO A 499 19.80 -6.66 22.33
N ARG A 500 18.67 -6.69 21.62
CA ARG A 500 18.64 -6.89 20.16
C ARG A 500 17.96 -5.72 19.46
N ALA A 501 18.75 -5.00 18.66
CA ALA A 501 18.29 -3.90 17.83
C ALA A 501 17.66 -4.35 16.52
N GLY A 502 16.79 -3.51 15.93
CA GLY A 502 16.19 -3.75 14.62
C GLY A 502 15.18 -4.90 14.55
N VAL A 503 14.78 -5.45 15.69
CA VAL A 503 13.78 -6.52 15.77
C VAL A 503 12.40 -5.93 15.50
N SER A 504 11.63 -6.54 14.60
CA SER A 504 10.25 -6.13 14.36
C SER A 504 9.39 -6.60 15.53
N VAL A 505 8.76 -5.67 16.25
CA VAL A 505 7.80 -5.97 17.32
C VAL A 505 6.41 -5.57 16.85
N ARG A 506 5.52 -6.55 16.83
CA ARG A 506 4.11 -6.39 16.45
C ARG A 506 3.24 -6.48 17.69
N ALA A 507 2.29 -5.57 17.83
CA ALA A 507 1.23 -5.63 18.83
C ALA A 507 -0.11 -5.82 18.12
N GLN A 508 -0.77 -6.94 18.42
CA GLN A 508 -2.06 -7.30 17.85
C GLN A 508 -3.08 -7.38 18.98
N SER A 509 -4.02 -6.44 19.02
CA SER A 509 -5.09 -6.47 20.02
C SER A 509 -6.04 -7.62 19.71
N VAL A 510 -6.33 -8.44 20.71
CA VAL A 510 -7.29 -9.54 20.63
C VAL A 510 -8.67 -8.95 20.91
N ALA A 511 -9.32 -8.42 19.88
CA ALA A 511 -10.67 -7.88 20.04
C ALA A 511 -11.63 -9.01 20.44
N PRO A 512 -12.33 -8.91 21.58
CA PRO A 512 -13.35 -9.88 21.93
C PRO A 512 -14.53 -9.69 20.96
N GLN A 513 -14.79 -10.70 20.13
CA GLN A 513 -15.96 -10.83 19.24
C GLN A 513 -15.95 -10.11 17.86
N GLY A 514 -14.83 -10.14 17.14
CA GLY A 514 -14.81 -9.82 15.70
C GLY A 514 -14.68 -11.08 14.82
N PHE A 515 -15.79 -11.58 14.28
CA PHE A 515 -15.79 -12.62 13.25
C PHE A 515 -15.17 -12.10 11.93
N GLY A 516 -14.21 -12.83 11.36
CA GLY A 516 -13.77 -12.70 9.97
C GLY A 516 -12.28 -12.37 9.77
N VAL A 517 -11.81 -12.68 8.54
CA VAL A 517 -10.52 -12.52 7.81
C VAL A 517 -9.59 -11.33 8.20
N TRP A 518 -10.03 -10.44 9.09
CA TRP A 518 -9.39 -9.19 9.49
C TRP A 518 -8.34 -9.25 10.61
N GLN A 519 -8.30 -10.31 11.42
CA GLN A 519 -7.41 -10.31 12.60
C GLN A 519 -5.94 -10.10 12.22
N GLY A 520 -5.47 -10.70 11.11
CA GLY A 520 -4.06 -10.59 10.67
C GLY A 520 -3.64 -9.21 10.12
N SER A 521 -4.57 -8.28 9.89
CA SER A 521 -4.30 -6.99 9.23
C SER A 521 -4.25 -5.78 10.17
N ARG A 522 -4.53 -5.95 11.47
CA ARG A 522 -4.58 -4.85 12.46
C ARG A 522 -3.58 -5.08 13.58
N PHE A 523 -2.31 -5.22 13.21
CA PHE A 523 -1.22 -5.15 14.18
C PHE A 523 -0.49 -3.83 14.01
N ARG A 524 -0.09 -3.23 15.13
CA ARG A 524 0.85 -2.12 15.14
C ARG A 524 2.24 -2.71 15.08
N MET A 525 3.13 -2.11 14.29
CA MET A 525 4.52 -2.54 14.22
C MET A 525 5.42 -1.40 14.63
N VAL A 526 6.40 -1.72 15.47
CA VAL A 526 7.56 -0.90 15.78
C VAL A 526 8.81 -1.75 15.65
N PHE A 527 9.99 -1.13 15.69
CA PHE A 527 11.24 -1.86 15.77
C PHE A 527 11.95 -1.52 17.08
N THR A 528 12.90 -2.36 17.50
CA THR A 528 13.74 -2.10 18.67
C THR A 528 14.91 -1.16 18.39
N ASP A 529 15.33 -0.38 19.38
CA ASP A 529 16.51 0.49 19.31
C ASP A 529 17.82 -0.27 19.61
N ALA A 530 18.95 0.44 19.66
CA ALA A 530 20.27 -0.13 19.94
C ALA A 530 20.34 -0.86 21.30
N GLN A 531 19.50 -0.46 22.25
CA GLN A 531 19.37 -1.06 23.58
C GLN A 531 18.24 -2.10 23.64
N GLY A 532 17.66 -2.46 22.49
CA GLY A 532 16.58 -3.44 22.39
C GLY A 532 15.22 -2.89 22.81
N HIS A 533 15.06 -1.59 23.12
CA HIS A 533 13.80 -1.04 23.60
C HIS A 533 12.80 -0.82 22.46
N PHE A 534 11.53 -1.04 22.77
CA PHE A 534 10.39 -0.71 21.90
C PHE A 534 9.31 0.01 22.70
N ARG A 535 8.47 0.80 22.01
CA ARG A 535 7.34 1.50 22.60
C ARG A 535 6.19 1.64 21.61
N PHE A 536 4.98 1.36 22.08
CA PHE A 536 3.72 1.70 21.43
C PHE A 536 3.07 2.85 22.21
N GLY A 537 2.68 3.93 21.50
CA GLY A 537 2.04 5.10 22.11
C GLY A 537 0.64 4.83 22.68
N GLY A 538 0.00 3.72 22.28
CA GLY A 538 -1.26 3.24 22.83
C GLY A 538 -1.65 1.92 22.18
N VAL A 539 -2.12 0.95 22.96
CA VAL A 539 -2.69 -0.33 22.47
C VAL A 539 -3.95 -0.67 23.26
N SER A 540 -4.81 -1.53 22.69
CA SER A 540 -5.91 -2.15 23.42
C SER A 540 -5.46 -3.46 24.04
N PHE A 541 -6.05 -3.82 25.17
CA PHE A 541 -5.85 -5.13 25.81
C PHE A 541 -7.14 -5.96 25.75
N PRO A 542 -7.08 -7.30 25.67
CA PRO A 542 -5.87 -8.13 25.59
C PRO A 542 -5.07 -7.91 24.30
N VAL A 543 -3.75 -8.08 24.37
CA VAL A 543 -2.81 -7.87 23.25
C VAL A 543 -1.82 -9.02 23.16
N VAL A 544 -1.51 -9.45 21.95
CA VAL A 544 -0.41 -10.36 21.65
C VAL A 544 0.74 -9.56 21.06
N LEU A 545 1.90 -9.63 21.71
CA LEU A 545 3.16 -9.15 21.18
C LEU A 545 3.87 -10.26 20.42
N GLY A 546 4.39 -9.94 19.24
CA GLY A 546 5.25 -10.79 18.44
C GLY A 546 6.52 -10.07 18.06
N ALA A 547 7.67 -10.49 18.59
CA ALA A 547 8.98 -10.01 18.15
C ALA A 547 9.56 -10.98 17.14
N VAL A 548 9.99 -10.50 15.97
CA VAL A 548 10.56 -11.32 14.89
C VAL A 548 11.85 -10.68 14.39
N ALA A 549 12.94 -11.44 14.46
CA ALA A 549 14.22 -11.13 13.85
C ALA A 549 14.42 -12.04 12.63
N SER A 550 13.80 -11.67 11.51
CA SER A 550 13.69 -12.53 10.31
C SER A 550 15.03 -12.98 9.76
N GLU A 551 16.05 -12.12 9.77
CA GLU A 551 17.40 -12.45 9.29
C GLU A 551 18.11 -13.50 10.15
N ALA A 552 17.71 -13.63 11.42
CA ALA A 552 18.28 -14.57 12.37
C ALA A 552 17.38 -15.80 12.63
N GLY A 553 16.19 -15.86 12.00
CA GLY A 553 15.21 -16.91 12.26
C GLY A 553 14.69 -16.98 13.70
N LEU A 554 14.78 -15.88 14.45
CA LEU A 554 14.38 -15.84 15.87
C LEU A 554 13.04 -15.15 16.05
N SER A 555 12.24 -15.62 17.01
CA SER A 555 11.04 -14.90 17.44
C SER A 555 10.69 -15.09 18.91
N ALA A 556 9.81 -14.23 19.40
CA ALA A 556 9.24 -14.28 20.74
C ALA A 556 7.77 -13.85 20.68
N TRP A 557 6.93 -14.47 21.50
CA TRP A 557 5.50 -14.15 21.59
C TRP A 557 5.11 -13.97 23.06
N LEU A 558 4.28 -12.96 23.35
CA LEU A 558 3.80 -12.67 24.69
C LEU A 558 2.36 -12.16 24.63
N GLU A 559 1.44 -12.86 25.30
CA GLU A 559 0.06 -12.37 25.48
C GLU A 559 -0.06 -11.61 26.80
N LEU A 560 -0.66 -10.44 26.74
CA LEU A 560 -0.96 -9.60 27.90
C LEU A 560 -2.47 -9.35 27.96
N LYS A 561 -3.10 -9.70 29.08
CA LYS A 561 -4.54 -9.51 29.27
C LYS A 561 -4.93 -8.10 29.71
N ALA A 562 -3.99 -7.36 30.29
CA ALA A 562 -4.15 -6.01 30.80
C ALA A 562 -2.81 -5.26 30.71
N PRO A 563 -2.80 -3.91 30.81
CA PRO A 563 -1.57 -3.13 30.85
C PRO A 563 -0.61 -3.64 31.94
N PRO A 564 0.66 -3.91 31.60
CA PRO A 564 1.64 -4.33 32.60
C PRO A 564 1.99 -3.15 33.52
N GLY A 565 2.32 -3.42 34.77
CA GLY A 565 2.77 -2.40 35.73
C GLY A 565 4.18 -1.84 35.48
N GLY A 566 4.80 -2.18 34.35
CA GLY A 566 6.17 -1.82 33.99
C GLY A 566 6.56 -2.37 32.61
N PRO A 567 7.80 -2.12 32.15
CA PRO A 567 8.27 -2.57 30.84
C PRO A 567 8.32 -4.10 30.76
N VAL A 568 7.92 -4.65 29.61
CA VAL A 568 7.96 -6.11 29.37
C VAL A 568 9.29 -6.53 28.76
N ARG A 569 9.65 -7.81 28.89
CA ARG A 569 10.84 -8.39 28.28
C ARG A 569 10.44 -9.52 27.32
N LEU A 570 10.92 -9.44 26.08
CA LEU A 570 10.73 -10.46 25.05
C LEU A 570 12.07 -11.13 24.77
N GLU A 571 12.17 -12.42 25.03
CA GLU A 571 13.39 -13.19 24.77
C GLU A 571 13.26 -13.93 23.43
N LEU A 572 14.08 -13.53 22.46
CA LEU A 572 14.15 -14.16 21.15
C LEU A 572 14.71 -15.57 21.30
N LYS A 573 13.90 -16.52 20.86
CA LYS A 573 14.30 -17.93 20.77
C LYS A 573 14.32 -18.31 19.30
N ALA A 574 15.22 -19.23 18.95
CA ALA A 574 15.12 -19.91 17.68
C ALA A 574 13.77 -20.63 17.68
N GLN A 575 12.88 -20.22 16.79
CA GLN A 575 11.80 -21.12 16.47
C GLN A 575 12.38 -22.17 15.55
N PRO A 576 12.04 -23.46 15.71
CA PRO A 576 12.27 -24.40 14.65
C PRO A 576 11.45 -23.88 13.45
N GLY A 577 12.11 -23.22 12.51
CA GLY A 577 11.61 -23.22 11.14
C GLY A 577 11.53 -24.68 10.69
N PRO A 578 10.65 -25.02 9.73
CA PRO A 578 10.80 -26.28 9.05
C PRO A 578 12.23 -26.33 8.49
N LYS A 579 13.03 -27.27 8.96
CA LYS A 579 14.36 -27.53 8.42
C LYS A 579 14.18 -27.87 6.94
N PRO A 580 15.14 -27.54 6.06
CA PRO A 580 15.17 -28.14 4.73
C PRO A 580 15.18 -29.67 4.89
N GLY A 581 14.09 -30.33 4.50
CA GLY A 581 13.85 -31.77 4.73
C GLY A 581 12.90 -32.12 5.89
N ASP A 582 12.32 -31.15 6.59
CA ASP A 582 11.21 -31.42 7.51
C ASP A 582 9.95 -31.73 6.71
N VAL A 583 9.55 -32.99 6.78
CA VAL A 583 8.31 -33.51 6.22
C VAL A 583 7.15 -33.03 7.08
N PHE A 584 6.23 -32.23 6.53
CA PHE A 584 4.99 -31.91 7.23
C PHE A 584 4.04 -33.10 7.08
N GLU A 585 4.02 -33.94 8.11
CA GLU A 585 3.11 -35.08 8.17
C GLU A 585 1.79 -34.69 8.83
N TYR A 586 0.69 -34.89 8.10
CA TYR A 586 -0.65 -34.83 8.68
C TYR A 586 -1.50 -35.98 8.17
N GLU A 587 -2.41 -36.48 9.00
CA GLU A 587 -3.29 -37.57 8.61
C GLU A 587 -4.59 -37.02 8.00
N GLY A 588 -4.82 -37.37 6.75
CA GLY A 588 -5.96 -36.88 6.00
C GLY A 588 -5.99 -37.44 4.58
N VAL A 589 -6.57 -36.68 3.66
CA VAL A 589 -6.78 -37.16 2.28
C VAL A 589 -5.95 -36.42 1.24
N GLY A 590 -5.15 -35.43 1.64
CA GLY A 590 -4.23 -34.73 0.73
C GLY A 590 -4.90 -33.78 -0.28
N MET A 591 -5.83 -32.95 0.19
CA MET A 591 -6.40 -31.85 -0.59
C MET A 591 -6.49 -30.57 0.25
N ARG A 592 -6.39 -29.41 -0.40
CA ARG A 592 -6.55 -28.09 0.22
C ARG A 592 -7.93 -27.53 -0.11
N LEU A 593 -8.64 -27.07 0.92
CA LEU A 593 -9.98 -26.51 0.79
C LEU A 593 -9.99 -25.00 1.01
N GLY A 594 -10.99 -24.34 0.44
CA GLY A 594 -11.24 -22.92 0.57
C GLY A 594 -12.71 -22.60 0.67
N LEU A 595 -13.01 -21.34 1.01
CA LEU A 595 -14.35 -20.79 0.92
C LEU A 595 -14.47 -19.98 -0.37
N GLN A 596 -15.46 -20.34 -1.20
CA GLN A 596 -15.89 -19.54 -2.35
C GLN A 596 -17.36 -19.16 -2.14
N GLY A 597 -17.61 -17.92 -1.71
CA GLY A 597 -18.94 -17.49 -1.27
C GLY A 597 -19.38 -18.26 -0.01
N GLN A 598 -20.51 -18.99 -0.09
CA GLN A 598 -21.00 -19.88 0.99
C GLN A 598 -20.61 -21.35 0.79
N ASN A 599 -19.81 -21.67 -0.24
CA ASN A 599 -19.46 -23.05 -0.58
C ASN A 599 -18.03 -23.39 -0.15
N VAL A 600 -17.82 -24.63 0.26
CA VAL A 600 -16.48 -25.19 0.47
C VAL A 600 -15.99 -25.77 -0.86
N GLN A 601 -14.83 -25.34 -1.34
CA GLN A 601 -14.28 -25.74 -2.63
C GLN A 601 -12.88 -26.33 -2.47
N VAL A 602 -12.56 -27.35 -3.27
CA VAL A 602 -11.20 -27.88 -3.41
C VAL A 602 -10.36 -26.88 -4.20
N ILE A 603 -9.37 -26.29 -3.55
CA ILE A 603 -8.43 -25.38 -4.20
C ILE A 603 -7.31 -26.17 -4.88
N GLU A 604 -6.85 -27.25 -4.24
CA GLU A 604 -5.69 -28.00 -4.68
C GLU A 604 -5.77 -29.45 -4.21
N VAL A 605 -5.18 -30.35 -4.98
CA VAL A 605 -5.08 -31.78 -4.68
C VAL A 605 -3.60 -32.16 -4.78
N TYR A 606 -3.06 -32.76 -3.74
CA TYR A 606 -1.63 -33.09 -3.69
C TYR A 606 -1.35 -34.39 -4.46
N ALA A 607 -0.24 -34.42 -5.19
CA ALA A 607 0.17 -35.58 -5.97
C ALA A 607 0.48 -36.80 -5.07
N GLY A 608 0.07 -37.99 -5.49
CA GLY A 608 0.21 -39.24 -4.74
C GLY A 608 -0.72 -39.37 -3.53
N SER A 609 -1.70 -38.48 -3.38
CA SER A 609 -2.64 -38.47 -2.25
C SER A 609 -3.86 -39.37 -2.46
N PRO A 610 -4.58 -39.74 -1.38
CA PRO A 610 -5.88 -40.39 -1.48
C PRO A 610 -6.92 -39.58 -2.28
N ALA A 611 -6.87 -38.25 -2.23
CA ALA A 611 -7.78 -37.39 -2.99
C ALA A 611 -7.53 -37.45 -4.48
N GLU A 612 -6.26 -37.43 -4.91
CA GLU A 612 -5.90 -37.63 -6.32
C GLU A 612 -6.33 -39.03 -6.80
N SER A 613 -6.04 -40.07 -6.01
CA SER A 613 -6.39 -41.46 -6.34
C SER A 613 -7.90 -41.68 -6.44
N ALA A 614 -8.68 -40.95 -5.65
CA ALA A 614 -10.14 -40.97 -5.69
C ALA A 614 -10.72 -40.06 -6.80
N GLY A 615 -9.88 -39.37 -7.57
CA GLY A 615 -10.32 -38.52 -8.68
C GLY A 615 -10.92 -37.19 -8.26
N VAL A 616 -10.61 -36.70 -7.05
CA VAL A 616 -10.92 -35.32 -6.63
C VAL A 616 -10.10 -34.36 -7.47
N LEU A 617 -10.69 -33.26 -7.94
CA LEU A 617 -10.02 -32.26 -8.76
C LEU A 617 -10.12 -30.86 -8.13
N ALA A 618 -9.11 -30.03 -8.38
CA ALA A 618 -9.21 -28.60 -8.07
C ALA A 618 -10.43 -27.99 -8.79
N GLY A 619 -11.20 -27.18 -8.06
CA GLY A 619 -12.45 -26.59 -8.51
C GLY A 619 -13.72 -27.34 -8.07
N ASP A 620 -13.60 -28.56 -7.56
CA ASP A 620 -14.74 -29.31 -7.01
C ASP A 620 -15.37 -28.58 -5.83
N VAL A 621 -16.70 -28.45 -5.83
CA VAL A 621 -17.43 -27.91 -4.67
C VAL A 621 -17.79 -29.06 -3.75
N LEU A 622 -17.23 -29.08 -2.55
CA LEU A 622 -17.54 -30.07 -1.54
C LEU A 622 -18.93 -29.80 -0.94
N VAL A 623 -19.83 -30.77 -1.07
CA VAL A 623 -21.24 -30.66 -0.65
C VAL A 623 -21.50 -31.45 0.63
N GLN A 624 -20.86 -32.62 0.79
CA GLN A 624 -20.98 -33.44 2.01
C GLN A 624 -19.66 -34.15 2.36
N VAL A 625 -19.49 -34.44 3.65
CA VAL A 625 -18.45 -35.30 4.21
C VAL A 625 -19.11 -36.27 5.18
N ASP A 626 -18.99 -37.57 4.94
CA ASP A 626 -19.64 -38.65 5.71
C ASP A 626 -21.15 -38.39 5.93
N GLY A 627 -21.84 -37.97 4.86
CA GLY A 627 -23.28 -37.65 4.86
C GLY A 627 -23.63 -36.32 5.55
N ALA A 628 -22.68 -35.65 6.20
CA ALA A 628 -22.90 -34.35 6.83
C ALA A 628 -22.63 -33.20 5.84
N PRO A 629 -23.48 -32.15 5.78
CA PRO A 629 -23.26 -31.01 4.90
C PRO A 629 -21.91 -30.35 5.11
N ALA A 630 -21.22 -30.07 4.01
CA ALA A 630 -19.95 -29.34 3.96
C ALA A 630 -20.20 -27.82 3.89
N THR A 631 -21.00 -27.31 4.82
CA THR A 631 -21.27 -25.87 4.96
C THR A 631 -20.22 -25.21 5.84
N PRO A 632 -19.93 -23.90 5.64
CA PRO A 632 -19.09 -23.14 6.55
C PRO A 632 -19.54 -23.28 8.02
N PRO A 633 -18.63 -23.20 9.00
CA PRO A 633 -17.24 -22.75 8.86
C PRO A 633 -16.27 -23.83 8.35
N LEU A 634 -15.28 -23.42 7.55
CA LEU A 634 -14.34 -24.31 6.85
C LEU A 634 -13.57 -25.22 7.81
N GLU A 635 -13.20 -24.73 9.00
CA GLU A 635 -12.43 -25.53 9.96
C GLU A 635 -13.19 -26.79 10.41
N GLN A 636 -14.53 -26.72 10.50
CA GLN A 636 -15.34 -27.88 10.87
C GLN A 636 -15.42 -28.92 9.76
N VAL A 637 -15.39 -28.48 8.50
CA VAL A 637 -15.40 -29.37 7.34
C VAL A 637 -14.04 -30.05 7.20
N VAL A 638 -12.94 -29.28 7.36
CA VAL A 638 -11.58 -29.83 7.38
C VAL A 638 -11.40 -30.87 8.49
N LYS A 639 -11.89 -30.60 9.70
CA LYS A 639 -11.83 -31.55 10.83
C LYS A 639 -12.56 -32.88 10.57
N ARG A 640 -13.62 -32.89 9.74
CA ARG A 640 -14.33 -34.13 9.37
C ARG A 640 -13.56 -34.93 8.32
N ILE A 641 -12.80 -34.26 7.46
CA ILE A 641 -11.99 -34.89 6.41
C ILE A 641 -10.70 -35.44 6.98
N GLN A 642 -10.10 -34.73 7.94
CA GLN A 642 -8.96 -35.23 8.71
C GLN A 642 -9.39 -36.35 9.66
N GLY A 643 -8.45 -37.23 9.99
CA GLY A 643 -8.71 -38.37 10.85
C GLY A 643 -7.63 -39.44 10.70
N PRO A 644 -7.68 -40.50 11.53
CA PRO A 644 -6.61 -41.48 11.60
C PRO A 644 -6.28 -42.12 10.25
N SER A 645 -4.99 -42.30 9.96
CA SER A 645 -4.54 -43.01 8.76
C SER A 645 -5.18 -44.40 8.63
N GLY A 646 -5.56 -44.79 7.42
CA GLY A 646 -6.22 -46.06 7.10
C GLY A 646 -7.74 -46.07 7.25
N THR A 647 -8.35 -45.04 7.86
CA THR A 647 -9.81 -44.93 8.02
C THR A 647 -10.48 -44.40 6.74
N PRO A 648 -11.73 -44.82 6.44
CA PRO A 648 -12.47 -44.32 5.28
C PRO A 648 -13.07 -42.94 5.57
N VAL A 649 -13.26 -42.15 4.51
CA VAL A 649 -14.08 -40.94 4.49
C VAL A 649 -14.77 -40.83 3.14
N LEU A 650 -16.07 -40.55 3.17
CA LEU A 650 -16.88 -40.37 1.98
C LEU A 650 -17.08 -38.88 1.74
N VAL A 651 -16.73 -38.39 0.55
CA VAL A 651 -16.98 -37.00 0.18
C VAL A 651 -17.90 -36.95 -1.02
N GLN A 652 -18.86 -36.03 -0.99
CA GLN A 652 -19.69 -35.71 -2.14
C GLN A 652 -19.27 -34.36 -2.68
N VAL A 653 -18.84 -34.34 -3.95
CA VAL A 653 -18.42 -33.12 -4.64
C VAL A 653 -19.35 -32.80 -5.80
N ARG A 654 -19.48 -31.52 -6.12
CA ARG A 654 -20.22 -31.03 -7.27
C ARG A 654 -19.24 -30.50 -8.30
N ARG A 655 -19.22 -31.15 -9.47
CA ARG A 655 -18.34 -30.84 -10.62
C ARG A 655 -19.19 -30.62 -11.87
N GLY A 656 -19.09 -29.44 -12.48
CA GLY A 656 -19.84 -29.13 -13.71
C GLY A 656 -21.36 -29.31 -13.58
N GLY A 657 -21.92 -29.18 -12.35
CA GLY A 657 -23.35 -29.39 -12.07
C GLY A 657 -23.73 -30.83 -11.67
N ALA A 658 -22.87 -31.82 -11.88
CA ALA A 658 -23.10 -33.20 -11.44
C ALA A 658 -22.58 -33.43 -10.01
N LEU A 659 -23.30 -34.25 -9.23
CA LEU A 659 -22.84 -34.72 -7.92
C LEU A 659 -22.07 -36.04 -8.09
N LEU A 660 -20.87 -36.10 -7.53
CA LEU A 660 -20.00 -37.26 -7.53
C LEU A 660 -19.74 -37.65 -6.08
N GLU A 661 -19.91 -38.93 -5.76
CA GLU A 661 -19.58 -39.48 -4.44
C GLU A 661 -18.27 -40.26 -4.56
N LEU A 662 -17.28 -39.87 -3.75
CA LEU A 662 -15.92 -40.37 -3.83
C LEU A 662 -15.53 -40.93 -2.46
N ALA A 663 -15.14 -42.20 -2.43
CA ALA A 663 -14.64 -42.85 -1.24
C ALA A 663 -13.11 -42.70 -1.16
N LEU A 664 -12.63 -42.08 -0.09
CA LEU A 664 -11.22 -41.87 0.17
C LEU A 664 -10.80 -42.68 1.38
N ARG A 665 -9.54 -43.12 1.39
CA ARG A 665 -8.93 -43.74 2.54
C ARG A 665 -7.85 -42.82 3.06
N ARG A 666 -8.01 -42.31 4.29
CA ARG A 666 -7.06 -41.37 4.90
C ARG A 666 -5.67 -42.01 4.95
N LYS A 667 -4.64 -41.20 4.76
CA LYS A 667 -3.23 -41.59 4.82
C LYS A 667 -2.45 -40.47 5.51
N THR A 668 -1.30 -40.79 6.08
CA THR A 668 -0.27 -39.80 6.39
C THR A 668 0.19 -39.15 5.09
N ILE A 669 -0.02 -37.83 5.00
CA ILE A 669 0.39 -36.98 3.90
C ILE A 669 1.64 -36.27 4.33
N SER A 670 2.71 -36.46 3.57
CA SER A 670 4.03 -35.87 3.75
C SER A 670 4.17 -34.73 2.74
N LEU A 671 4.23 -33.48 3.23
CA LEU A 671 4.43 -32.27 2.42
C LEU A 671 5.86 -31.76 2.50
#